data_AF-A0A7X9FEA3-F1
#
_entry.id   AF-A0A7X9FEA3-F1
#
_cell.length_a   1.000
_cell.length_b   1.000
_cell.length_c   1.000
_cell.angle_alpha   90.00
_cell.angle_beta   90.00
_cell.angle_gamma   90.00
#
_symmetry.space_group_name_H-M   'P 1'
#
loop_
_entity.id
_entity.type
_entity.pdbx_description
1 polymer ?
#
loop_
_entity_poly.entity_id
_entity_poly.type
_entity_poly.pdbx_seq_one_letter_code
_entity_poly.pdbx_strand_id
1 'polypeptide(L)'
;MKKIAMLLTILFVSVVAAEADNLYRVTVQSHTDAATLKASGLPAVARVKDGFLVVGNEREAEALSAAGLKTTLAAADVSRDRIALDRRLDRWNVNRLQLLFEEDNLRLYRLPAEKALPAETIGEIIPTQDRSVPIIYTPPLTLNPDFNLAPIDLDSLIGLVVQDSLYSYTSRLQAFYRRYNGTDSCHAARDWIAAKFASFGYDSIVIDSFVGSVSGQNVVAVKVGGKYPERQIVIGGHYDGVAVSPAADDNGSGTAGTLEMARILKDIETDMTFIFIAFDGEEEGLWGSNHYSSMAAARGDNIVYMLNMDMIAHLTNTTMAKLYYGPVIAYSQLWGRLADSLVGITGVLSGTSGGSDHVGFIEEGYAATFVHEFNFSTVYHSVRDSTIYMNFDYMTKMVQASLATVYSVNYSLPPVVITAVRDVGDGQSLDIAWSPIDPSEIDHYQLFYTTVPATQPESLLVPKDSSRYMVGNLTENQEYSFYIIAYSAAGSSSLAVHKMNGTPRSIPQAPENIAALPLKAAIRVSWTAANTELDFSHYAVMRDDVILPDTVNDSVYIDDDPSLGTTLHEYRIRAVDADGNMSDTAGIAPAIMKAAVLEAGRILAVNRTSKSYTGFADRTMTGTFLNDALHGLNFDYYPDSFYYTMDILDMIDYGLLVLGGESIGSDFFGQPPELAGIIRYMSYYLSIGGKIIIFGRWGDVYIGGASVDTAYFTPGLDNFAYTEYFNIAYQVQPLSYLYSDGGLNYTTSDFVGAHSHMAGYPDLVWDSVLTIQHTGTLLSGTSGIPGPSFAVLAGAPIDTLYTYDSRNDSVFTEGQVIGWRSLGGPYEYVFLELPLSFMAYDAAEAALRQAVSDMGISTAVGDQAEPTPLPDEFALLQNYPNPFNPSTTIAFNNPESRPVKATVGVYNILGQLVRQVFDGLAQPGLTRVVWDGRDEQGREAASGIYFYRLKTEQSSLARKMVLLK
;
A
#
# COMPACT_ATOMS: atom_id res chain seq x y z
N MET A 1 5.72 -32.57 42.59
CA MET A 1 4.98 -32.02 43.75
C MET A 1 4.35 -30.69 43.30
N LYS A 2 3.02 -30.56 43.23
CA LYS A 2 2.23 -29.68 44.14
C LYS A 2 3.01 -28.39 44.48
N LYS A 3 2.63 -27.17 44.07
CA LYS A 3 1.35 -26.51 44.41
C LYS A 3 1.34 -25.04 43.89
N ILE A 4 0.12 -24.58 43.56
CA ILE A 4 -0.47 -23.25 43.80
C ILE A 4 -0.23 -22.13 42.77
N ALA A 5 -1.37 -21.72 42.19
CA ALA A 5 -1.65 -20.52 41.41
C ALA A 5 -1.70 -19.25 42.26
N MET A 6 -1.40 -18.08 41.68
CA MET A 6 -2.33 -16.92 41.66
C MET A 6 -1.76 -15.70 40.91
N LEU A 7 -2.60 -15.20 40.00
CA LEU A 7 -2.92 -13.79 39.70
C LEU A 7 -2.05 -12.92 38.78
N LEU A 8 -2.82 -12.12 38.02
CA LEU A 8 -2.54 -10.84 37.35
C LEU A 8 -2.19 -10.86 35.86
N THR A 9 -3.26 -10.80 35.07
CA THR A 9 -3.42 -9.98 33.86
C THR A 9 -2.48 -8.76 33.84
N ILE A 10 -1.63 -8.61 32.81
CA ILE A 10 -1.12 -7.34 32.25
C ILE A 10 -0.65 -7.60 30.80
N LEU A 11 -1.29 -6.89 29.86
CA LEU A 11 -0.92 -6.62 28.46
C LEU A 11 0.55 -6.13 28.33
N PHE A 12 1.22 -6.36 27.19
CA PHE A 12 2.15 -5.45 26.44
C PHE A 12 2.89 -6.30 25.37
N VAL A 13 2.48 -6.29 24.09
CA VAL A 13 2.75 -5.34 22.97
C VAL A 13 4.20 -5.41 22.46
N SER A 14 4.34 -5.95 21.25
CA SER A 14 5.55 -6.00 20.41
C SER A 14 5.79 -4.66 19.68
N VAL A 15 7.05 -4.25 19.53
CA VAL A 15 7.45 -3.03 18.79
C VAL A 15 8.32 -3.41 17.59
N VAL A 16 7.90 -2.95 16.41
CA VAL A 16 8.49 -3.12 15.07
C VAL A 16 9.32 -1.87 14.73
N ALA A 17 10.48 -2.02 14.04
CA ALA A 17 11.22 -0.88 13.46
C ALA A 17 10.85 -0.72 11.96
N ALA A 18 10.53 0.50 11.57
CA ALA A 18 9.87 0.88 10.31
C ALA A 18 10.81 0.88 9.08
N GLU A 19 10.29 0.47 7.91
CA GLU A 19 10.92 0.81 6.62
C GLU A 19 11.02 2.33 6.48
N ALA A 20 12.10 2.82 5.86
CA ALA A 20 12.22 4.25 5.57
C ALA A 20 11.14 4.60 4.55
N ASP A 21 10.18 5.42 4.96
CA ASP A 21 9.12 5.84 4.07
C ASP A 21 9.69 6.71 2.94
N ASN A 22 8.98 6.75 1.84
CA ASN A 22 9.20 7.68 0.76
C ASN A 22 7.91 8.49 0.53
N LEU A 23 8.05 9.67 -0.05
CA LEU A 23 6.91 10.44 -0.54
C LEU A 23 6.63 10.01 -1.98
N TYR A 24 5.43 9.51 -2.24
CA TYR A 24 4.97 9.12 -3.57
C TYR A 24 3.83 10.02 -4.03
N ARG A 25 3.84 10.39 -5.30
CA ARG A 25 2.69 10.94 -6.02
C ARG A 25 1.89 9.79 -6.62
N VAL A 26 0.63 9.68 -6.22
CA VAL A 26 -0.33 8.72 -6.74
C VAL A 26 -1.35 9.48 -7.57
N THR A 27 -1.39 9.22 -8.88
CA THR A 27 -2.41 9.78 -9.77
C THR A 27 -3.74 9.07 -9.51
N VAL A 28 -4.82 9.85 -9.35
CA VAL A 28 -6.18 9.36 -9.16
C VAL A 28 -7.08 9.98 -10.24
N GLN A 29 -7.49 9.17 -11.20
CA GLN A 29 -8.24 9.60 -12.39
C GLN A 29 -9.70 9.14 -12.37
N SER A 30 -10.08 8.28 -11.41
CA SER A 30 -11.43 7.72 -11.30
C SER A 30 -11.89 7.51 -9.85
N HIS A 31 -13.19 7.25 -9.65
CA HIS A 31 -13.72 6.85 -8.35
C HIS A 31 -13.13 5.50 -7.88
N THR A 32 -12.87 4.60 -8.82
CA THR A 32 -12.21 3.31 -8.55
C THR A 32 -10.79 3.55 -8.05
N ASP A 33 -10.04 4.46 -8.67
CA ASP A 33 -8.68 4.80 -8.25
C ASP A 33 -8.66 5.32 -6.81
N ALA A 34 -9.59 6.22 -6.46
CA ALA A 34 -9.71 6.73 -5.09
C ALA A 34 -10.11 5.64 -4.12
N ALA A 35 -11.04 4.74 -4.49
CA ALA A 35 -11.42 3.61 -3.66
C ALA A 35 -10.24 2.65 -3.43
N THR A 36 -9.46 2.35 -4.48
CA THR A 36 -8.25 1.52 -4.43
C THR A 36 -7.19 2.15 -3.54
N LEU A 37 -6.90 3.44 -3.73
CA LEU A 37 -5.94 4.15 -2.88
C LEU A 37 -6.41 4.20 -1.43
N LYS A 38 -7.71 4.43 -1.18
CA LYS A 38 -8.28 4.38 0.17
C LYS A 38 -8.19 2.99 0.80
N ALA A 39 -8.42 1.94 0.02
CA ALA A 39 -8.34 0.55 0.48
C ALA A 39 -6.90 0.12 0.82
N SER A 40 -5.88 0.79 0.26
CA SER A 40 -4.48 0.52 0.59
C SER A 40 -4.11 0.86 2.04
N GLY A 41 -4.88 1.74 2.70
CA GLY A 41 -4.60 2.21 4.06
C GLY A 41 -3.45 3.23 4.17
N LEU A 42 -2.85 3.64 3.05
CA LEU A 42 -1.80 4.65 3.04
C LEU A 42 -2.36 6.04 3.35
N PRO A 43 -1.78 6.77 4.33
CA PRO A 43 -2.22 8.12 4.64
C PRO A 43 -1.77 9.09 3.54
N ALA A 44 -2.74 9.80 2.96
CA ALA A 44 -2.45 10.95 2.12
C ALA A 44 -1.99 12.13 2.99
N VAL A 45 -0.86 12.74 2.62
CA VAL A 45 -0.29 13.90 3.31
C VAL A 45 -0.67 15.23 2.66
N ALA A 46 -1.01 15.20 1.38
CA ALA A 46 -1.49 16.36 0.64
C ALA A 46 -2.24 15.93 -0.62
N ARG A 47 -3.22 16.73 -1.03
CA ARG A 47 -3.88 16.60 -2.33
C ARG A 47 -3.10 17.41 -3.38
N VAL A 48 -2.88 16.83 -4.55
CA VAL A 48 -2.27 17.51 -5.72
C VAL A 48 -3.27 17.52 -6.88
N LYS A 49 -2.93 18.23 -7.96
CA LYS A 49 -3.85 18.51 -9.08
C LYS A 49 -4.55 17.29 -9.65
N ASP A 50 -3.86 16.16 -9.76
CA ASP A 50 -4.34 14.93 -10.40
C ASP A 50 -4.29 13.71 -9.46
N GLY A 51 -4.24 13.93 -8.14
CA GLY A 51 -4.19 12.82 -7.18
C GLY A 51 -3.71 13.25 -5.80
N PHE A 52 -2.87 12.42 -5.19
CA PHE A 52 -2.44 12.60 -3.80
C PHE A 52 -0.94 12.36 -3.65
N LEU A 53 -0.36 13.06 -2.69
CA LEU A 53 0.92 12.69 -2.12
C LEU A 53 0.66 11.77 -0.94
N VAL A 54 1.24 10.59 -0.98
CA VAL A 54 1.16 9.60 0.10
C VAL A 54 2.55 9.29 0.60
N VAL A 55 2.64 8.97 1.87
CA VAL A 55 3.89 8.52 2.46
C VAL A 55 3.77 7.03 2.69
N GLY A 56 4.65 6.29 2.03
CA GLY A 56 4.64 4.84 2.03
C GLY A 56 6.02 4.31 1.70
N ASN A 57 6.25 3.03 1.95
CA ASN A 57 7.45 2.36 1.46
C ASN A 57 7.29 1.94 -0.01
N GLU A 58 8.38 1.45 -0.60
CA GLU A 58 8.42 1.03 -2.00
C GLU A 58 7.42 -0.09 -2.32
N ARG A 59 7.25 -1.03 -1.39
CA ARG A 59 6.31 -2.15 -1.54
C ARG A 59 4.85 -1.69 -1.54
N GLU A 60 4.52 -0.70 -0.72
CA GLU A 60 3.19 -0.09 -0.70
C GLU A 60 2.91 0.65 -2.02
N ALA A 61 3.91 1.34 -2.59
CA ALA A 61 3.79 1.97 -3.91
C ALA A 61 3.69 0.96 -5.06
N GLU A 62 4.40 -0.16 -4.99
CA GLU A 62 4.27 -1.29 -5.93
C GLU A 62 2.89 -1.93 -5.84
N ALA A 63 2.34 -2.12 -4.64
CA ALA A 63 0.99 -2.65 -4.45
C ALA A 63 -0.09 -1.74 -5.05
N LEU A 64 0.06 -0.41 -4.89
CA LEU A 64 -0.80 0.55 -5.58
C LEU A 64 -0.68 0.42 -7.11
N SER A 65 0.54 0.26 -7.62
CA SER A 65 0.81 0.10 -9.05
C SER A 65 0.22 -1.19 -9.62
N ALA A 66 0.34 -2.30 -8.90
CA ALA A 66 -0.28 -3.58 -9.23
C ALA A 66 -1.82 -3.52 -9.18
N ALA A 67 -2.38 -2.62 -8.36
CA ALA A 67 -3.81 -2.34 -8.31
C ALA A 67 -4.28 -1.33 -9.38
N GLY A 68 -3.42 -0.98 -10.34
CA GLY A 68 -3.74 -0.14 -11.49
C GLY A 68 -3.54 1.36 -11.28
N LEU A 69 -2.97 1.79 -10.14
CA LEU A 69 -2.71 3.20 -9.87
C LEU A 69 -1.33 3.62 -10.38
N LYS A 70 -1.25 4.77 -11.06
CA LYS A 70 0.06 5.33 -11.43
C LYS A 70 0.72 5.97 -10.21
N THR A 71 1.86 5.43 -9.79
CA THR A 71 2.69 5.98 -8.71
C THR A 71 3.99 6.57 -9.26
N THR A 72 4.49 7.64 -8.64
CA THR A 72 5.77 8.27 -9.00
C THR A 72 6.49 8.68 -7.71
N LEU A 73 7.76 8.32 -7.56
CA LEU A 73 8.56 8.75 -6.41
C LEU A 73 8.74 10.28 -6.43
N ALA A 74 8.29 10.97 -5.39
CA ALA A 74 8.41 12.41 -5.22
C ALA A 74 9.64 12.78 -4.37
N ALA A 75 9.90 12.06 -3.27
CA ALA A 75 11.11 12.21 -2.47
C ALA A 75 11.42 10.91 -1.72
N ALA A 76 12.72 10.61 -1.54
CA ALA A 76 13.17 9.43 -0.81
C ALA A 76 13.53 9.74 0.66
N ASP A 77 13.61 8.70 1.49
CA ASP A 77 14.06 8.74 2.89
C ASP A 77 13.21 9.67 3.77
N VAL A 78 11.92 9.75 3.48
CA VAL A 78 10.99 10.60 4.20
C VAL A 78 10.51 9.90 5.48
N SER A 79 10.13 10.67 6.49
CA SER A 79 9.60 10.14 7.76
C SER A 79 8.21 10.74 7.95
N ARG A 80 7.15 9.94 8.09
CA ARG A 80 5.76 10.43 8.20
C ARG A 80 5.57 11.54 9.25
N ASP A 81 6.33 11.47 10.33
CA ASP A 81 6.37 12.39 11.46
C ASP A 81 7.28 13.63 11.25
N ARG A 82 8.05 13.67 10.16
CA ARG A 82 9.01 14.75 9.86
C ARG A 82 8.76 15.41 8.51
N ILE A 83 7.50 15.50 8.10
CA ILE A 83 7.08 16.26 6.94
C ILE A 83 6.18 17.40 7.40
N ALA A 84 6.35 18.57 6.79
CA ALA A 84 5.42 19.66 6.98
C ALA A 84 5.07 20.34 5.66
N LEU A 85 3.80 20.75 5.54
CA LEU A 85 3.32 21.62 4.48
C LEU A 85 3.72 23.07 4.77
N ASP A 86 4.13 23.80 3.75
CA ASP A 86 4.32 25.25 3.85
C ASP A 86 2.96 25.94 3.84
N ARG A 87 2.72 26.78 4.86
CA ARG A 87 1.55 27.67 4.88
C ARG A 87 1.85 28.96 4.13
N ARG A 88 3.13 29.28 3.95
CA ARG A 88 3.52 30.55 3.37
C ARG A 88 3.36 30.54 1.86
N LEU A 89 2.80 31.63 1.37
CA LEU A 89 2.76 31.89 -0.06
C LEU A 89 4.12 32.36 -0.60
N ASP A 90 4.91 33.05 0.23
CA ASP A 90 6.26 33.46 -0.10
C ASP A 90 7.27 32.33 0.21
N ARG A 91 8.19 32.03 -0.72
CA ARG A 91 9.17 30.91 -0.68
C ARG A 91 10.22 31.02 0.44
N TRP A 92 9.92 31.71 1.53
CA TRP A 92 10.81 32.02 2.63
C TRP A 92 11.49 30.77 3.23
N ASN A 93 10.74 29.67 3.34
CA ASN A 93 11.21 28.42 3.94
C ASN A 93 12.15 27.61 3.04
N VAL A 94 12.20 27.87 1.73
CA VAL A 94 13.03 27.11 0.76
C VAL A 94 14.52 27.14 1.10
N ASN A 95 15.02 28.23 1.69
CA ASN A 95 16.43 28.36 2.07
C ASN A 95 16.73 27.88 3.50
N ARG A 96 15.71 27.46 4.27
CA ARG A 96 15.80 27.14 5.70
C ARG A 96 15.53 25.67 5.98
N LEU A 97 14.67 25.03 5.18
CA LEU A 97 14.26 23.64 5.31
C LEU A 97 14.53 22.90 4.01
N GLN A 98 14.80 21.59 4.11
CA GLN A 98 15.01 20.76 2.92
C GLN A 98 13.67 20.54 2.22
N LEU A 99 13.54 21.08 1.01
CA LEU A 99 12.39 20.88 0.15
C LEU A 99 12.30 19.40 -0.28
N LEU A 100 11.16 18.77 -0.01
CA LEU A 100 10.85 17.40 -0.44
C LEU A 100 10.04 17.40 -1.73
N PHE A 101 9.08 18.32 -1.86
CA PHE A 101 8.21 18.41 -3.03
C PHE A 101 7.76 19.84 -3.26
N GLU A 102 7.69 20.26 -4.53
CA GLU A 102 7.10 21.52 -4.96
C GLU A 102 6.40 21.36 -6.31
N GLU A 103 5.09 21.59 -6.34
CA GLU A 103 4.28 21.64 -7.55
C GLU A 103 3.14 22.64 -7.31
N ASP A 104 2.83 23.48 -8.31
CA ASP A 104 1.63 24.32 -8.29
C ASP A 104 1.47 25.09 -6.95
N ASN A 105 2.54 25.69 -6.41
CA ASN A 105 2.58 26.41 -5.11
C ASN A 105 2.26 25.59 -3.83
N LEU A 106 2.13 24.27 -3.91
CA LEU A 106 2.19 23.38 -2.75
C LEU A 106 3.64 22.99 -2.49
N ARG A 107 4.10 23.16 -1.24
CA ARG A 107 5.47 22.81 -0.81
C ARG A 107 5.44 21.92 0.41
N LEU A 108 6.21 20.84 0.37
CA LEU A 108 6.47 19.96 1.50
C LEU A 108 7.95 20.01 1.87
N TYR A 109 8.23 20.14 3.15
CA TYR A 109 9.58 20.21 3.70
C TYR A 109 9.85 19.05 4.64
N ARG A 110 11.13 18.67 4.73
CA ARG A 110 11.63 17.78 5.78
C ARG A 110 11.89 18.59 7.05
N LEU A 111 11.37 18.09 8.17
CA LEU A 111 11.65 18.61 9.50
C LEU A 111 12.98 18.02 10.05
N PRO A 112 13.83 18.82 10.71
CA PRO A 112 15.10 18.36 11.28
C PRO A 112 14.91 17.42 12.49
N ALA A 113 15.80 16.44 12.66
CA ALA A 113 15.68 15.37 13.65
C ALA A 113 15.85 15.78 15.13
N GLU A 114 16.62 16.84 15.43
CA GLU A 114 17.01 17.19 16.81
C GLU A 114 17.04 18.69 17.13
N LYS A 115 16.38 19.54 16.34
CA LYS A 115 16.24 20.97 16.68
C LYS A 115 14.78 21.34 16.80
N ALA A 116 14.41 21.93 17.94
CA ALA A 116 13.23 22.79 18.00
C ALA A 116 13.28 23.73 16.79
N LEU A 117 12.22 23.72 15.98
CA LEU A 117 12.07 24.67 14.89
C LEU A 117 12.41 26.06 15.43
N PRO A 118 13.16 26.90 14.69
CA PRO A 118 13.38 28.28 15.11
C PRO A 118 12.03 28.88 15.51
N ALA A 119 11.95 29.65 16.60
CA ALA A 119 10.66 30.18 17.08
C ALA A 119 9.89 30.96 15.99
N GLU A 120 10.63 31.50 15.02
CA GLU A 120 10.15 32.17 13.81
C GLU A 120 9.48 31.25 12.77
N THR A 121 9.63 29.93 12.89
CA THR A 121 9.10 28.91 11.97
C THR A 121 7.95 28.11 12.61
N ILE A 122 7.69 28.33 13.91
CA ILE A 122 6.59 27.73 14.65
C ILE A 122 5.29 28.45 14.25
N GLY A 123 4.37 27.74 13.58
CA GLY A 123 3.10 28.28 13.08
C GLY A 123 3.05 28.48 11.55
N GLU A 124 4.21 28.53 10.89
CA GLU A 124 4.33 28.79 9.44
C GLU A 124 4.41 27.51 8.58
N ILE A 125 4.59 26.36 9.23
CA ILE A 125 4.59 25.04 8.59
C ILE A 125 3.64 24.12 9.37
N ILE A 126 2.90 23.26 8.66
CA ILE A 126 1.93 22.33 9.25
C ILE A 126 2.51 20.93 9.23
N PRO A 127 2.88 20.33 10.38
CA PRO A 127 3.24 18.92 10.45
C PRO A 127 2.11 18.06 9.89
N THR A 128 2.42 17.13 8.98
CA THR A 128 1.40 16.30 8.33
C THR A 128 0.93 15.13 9.20
N GLN A 129 1.64 14.82 10.29
CA GLN A 129 1.40 13.67 11.17
C GLN A 129 0.00 13.64 11.80
N ASP A 130 -0.59 14.83 12.04
CA ASP A 130 -1.89 14.99 12.70
C ASP A 130 -3.02 15.29 11.70
N ARG A 131 -2.73 15.25 10.40
CA ARG A 131 -3.70 15.53 9.34
C ARG A 131 -4.25 14.24 8.74
N SER A 132 -5.56 14.23 8.51
CA SER A 132 -6.23 13.21 7.70
C SER A 132 -6.70 13.87 6.41
N VAL A 133 -6.02 13.61 5.29
CA VAL A 133 -6.48 14.05 3.96
C VAL A 133 -7.37 12.94 3.38
N PRO A 134 -8.69 13.14 3.25
CA PRO A 134 -9.56 12.10 2.74
C PRO A 134 -9.32 11.87 1.24
N ILE A 135 -9.13 10.60 0.91
CA ILE A 135 -8.93 10.13 -0.45
C ILE A 135 -10.28 10.07 -1.15
N ILE A 136 -10.61 11.15 -1.85
CA ILE A 136 -11.84 11.33 -2.63
C ILE A 136 -11.44 11.72 -4.06
N TYR A 137 -11.99 11.03 -5.06
CA TYR A 137 -11.85 11.49 -6.44
C TYR A 137 -12.87 12.60 -6.71
N THR A 138 -12.38 13.77 -7.09
CA THR A 138 -13.21 14.88 -7.55
C THR A 138 -12.85 15.14 -9.01
N PRO A 139 -13.72 14.82 -9.97
CA PRO A 139 -13.38 14.97 -11.37
C PRO A 139 -13.20 16.46 -11.70
N PRO A 140 -12.12 16.86 -12.40
CA PRO A 140 -11.87 18.26 -12.66
C PRO A 140 -12.97 18.83 -13.55
N LEU A 141 -13.49 19.99 -13.17
CA LEU A 141 -14.43 20.72 -14.01
C LEU A 141 -13.64 21.57 -15.00
N THR A 142 -14.15 21.64 -16.22
CA THR A 142 -13.72 22.53 -17.30
C THR A 142 -14.83 23.51 -17.64
N LEU A 143 -14.39 24.65 -18.13
CA LEU A 143 -15.24 25.80 -18.30
C LEU A 143 -15.84 25.81 -19.71
N ASN A 144 -17.18 25.79 -19.79
CA ASN A 144 -17.90 25.89 -21.07
C ASN A 144 -17.65 27.28 -21.72
N PRO A 145 -17.39 27.37 -23.04
CA PRO A 145 -17.45 28.63 -23.78
C PRO A 145 -18.80 29.36 -23.63
N ASP A 146 -19.92 28.63 -23.52
CA ASP A 146 -21.27 29.19 -23.47
C ASP A 146 -21.90 29.13 -22.06
N PHE A 147 -21.19 29.65 -21.06
CA PHE A 147 -21.74 29.74 -19.70
C PHE A 147 -22.73 30.91 -19.61
N ASN A 148 -24.02 30.61 -19.61
CA ASN A 148 -25.10 31.59 -19.69
C ASN A 148 -25.36 32.28 -18.33
N LEU A 149 -25.66 33.58 -18.42
CA LEU A 149 -25.66 34.55 -17.33
C LEU A 149 -26.86 34.38 -16.38
N ALA A 150 -26.62 34.71 -15.11
CA ALA A 150 -27.60 34.69 -14.04
C ALA A 150 -28.84 35.57 -14.35
N PRO A 151 -29.98 35.36 -13.67
CA PRO A 151 -31.22 36.12 -13.92
C PRO A 151 -31.09 37.63 -13.69
N ILE A 152 -30.14 38.02 -12.82
CA ILE A 152 -29.76 39.41 -12.62
C ILE A 152 -28.52 39.67 -13.47
N ASP A 153 -28.59 40.77 -14.23
CA ASP A 153 -27.45 41.35 -14.92
C ASP A 153 -26.26 41.55 -13.96
N LEU A 154 -25.11 40.97 -14.30
CA LEU A 154 -23.97 40.92 -13.38
C LEU A 154 -23.39 42.31 -13.09
N ASP A 155 -23.42 43.24 -14.05
CA ASP A 155 -23.00 44.63 -13.84
C ASP A 155 -23.86 45.32 -12.75
N SER A 156 -25.18 45.10 -12.81
CA SER A 156 -26.12 45.61 -11.82
C SER A 156 -25.88 45.01 -10.43
N LEU A 157 -25.57 43.71 -10.35
CA LEU A 157 -25.26 43.02 -9.10
C LEU A 157 -23.99 43.57 -8.44
N ILE A 158 -22.90 43.65 -9.21
CA ILE A 158 -21.61 44.12 -8.67
C ILE A 158 -21.64 45.62 -8.32
N GLY A 159 -22.53 46.38 -8.94
CA GLY A 159 -22.79 47.79 -8.59
C GLY A 159 -23.37 47.98 -7.17
N LEU A 160 -23.84 46.92 -6.52
CA LEU A 160 -24.32 46.97 -5.13
C LEU A 160 -23.18 46.94 -4.09
N VAL A 161 -21.95 46.65 -4.50
CA VAL A 161 -20.77 46.67 -3.63
C VAL A 161 -20.40 48.11 -3.30
N VAL A 162 -20.32 48.44 -2.02
CA VAL A 162 -20.05 49.79 -1.53
C VAL A 162 -18.65 49.84 -0.88
N GLN A 163 -17.73 50.58 -1.51
CA GLN A 163 -16.36 50.75 -1.01
C GLN A 163 -16.31 51.31 0.43
N ASP A 164 -17.20 52.25 0.77
CA ASP A 164 -17.26 52.83 2.11
C ASP A 164 -17.63 51.79 3.19
N SER A 165 -18.45 50.79 2.84
CA SER A 165 -18.76 49.66 3.72
C SER A 165 -17.51 48.82 3.96
N LEU A 166 -16.77 48.49 2.90
CA LEU A 166 -15.51 47.75 3.01
C LEU A 166 -14.50 48.50 3.89
N TYR A 167 -14.31 49.80 3.65
CA TYR A 167 -13.47 50.67 4.49
C TYR A 167 -13.93 50.68 5.96
N SER A 168 -15.23 50.82 6.20
CA SER A 168 -15.81 50.86 7.54
C SER A 168 -15.59 49.55 8.30
N TYR A 169 -15.84 48.41 7.65
CA TYR A 169 -15.71 47.09 8.27
C TYR A 169 -14.25 46.77 8.56
N THR A 170 -13.35 46.96 7.60
CA THR A 170 -11.91 46.75 7.80
C THR A 170 -11.36 47.66 8.90
N SER A 171 -11.71 48.96 8.89
CA SER A 171 -11.26 49.90 9.93
C SER A 171 -11.78 49.52 11.31
N ARG A 172 -13.01 49.00 11.40
CA ARG A 172 -13.59 48.53 12.66
C ARG A 172 -12.89 47.28 13.16
N LEU A 173 -12.63 46.31 12.29
CA LEU A 173 -11.87 45.11 12.62
C LEU A 173 -10.47 45.47 13.13
N GLN A 174 -9.76 46.34 12.40
CA GLN A 174 -8.45 46.86 12.81
C GLN A 174 -8.49 47.49 14.22
N ALA A 175 -9.54 48.24 14.54
CA ALA A 175 -9.66 48.96 15.80
C ALA A 175 -9.84 48.08 17.04
N PHE A 176 -10.15 46.78 16.89
CA PHE A 176 -10.18 45.88 18.05
C PHE A 176 -8.80 45.62 18.64
N TYR A 177 -7.72 45.67 17.83
CA TYR A 177 -6.29 45.52 18.16
C TYR A 177 -5.96 44.91 19.55
N ARG A 178 -5.45 43.68 19.69
CA ARG A 178 -5.01 42.68 18.70
C ARG A 178 -6.00 41.52 18.65
N ARG A 179 -6.47 41.14 17.47
CA ARG A 179 -7.45 40.05 17.28
C ARG A 179 -6.80 38.65 17.30
N TYR A 180 -5.84 38.45 18.20
CA TYR A 180 -5.19 37.16 18.40
C TYR A 180 -6.17 36.17 19.05
N ASN A 181 -6.18 34.92 18.60
CA ASN A 181 -7.14 33.91 19.06
C ASN A 181 -7.17 33.81 20.60
N GLY A 182 -8.37 33.62 21.15
CA GLY A 182 -8.60 33.50 22.59
C GLY A 182 -8.48 34.81 23.41
N THR A 183 -8.11 35.94 22.80
CA THR A 183 -8.07 37.23 23.50
C THR A 183 -9.44 37.90 23.61
N ASP A 184 -9.63 38.74 24.62
CA ASP A 184 -10.84 39.57 24.77
C ASP A 184 -11.13 40.43 23.53
N SER A 185 -10.09 40.89 22.85
CA SER A 185 -10.18 41.66 21.61
C SER A 185 -10.74 40.82 20.46
N CYS A 186 -10.26 39.58 20.31
CA CYS A 186 -10.78 38.64 19.31
C CYS A 186 -12.24 38.27 19.62
N HIS A 187 -12.58 37.99 20.88
CA HIS A 187 -13.97 37.76 21.30
C HIS A 187 -14.88 38.96 21.04
N ALA A 188 -14.40 40.19 21.26
CA ALA A 188 -15.15 41.40 20.95
C ALA A 188 -15.36 41.60 19.43
N ALA A 189 -14.39 41.18 18.61
CA ALA A 189 -14.54 41.16 17.16
C ALA A 189 -15.58 40.12 16.71
N ARG A 190 -15.51 38.88 17.24
CA ARG A 190 -16.52 37.82 17.05
C ARG A 190 -17.93 38.34 17.33
N ASP A 191 -18.14 38.93 18.50
CA ASP A 191 -19.45 39.45 18.91
C ASP A 191 -19.94 40.57 18.01
N TRP A 192 -19.02 41.42 17.54
CA TRP A 192 -19.36 42.49 16.60
C TRP A 192 -19.72 41.94 15.21
N ILE A 193 -19.00 40.94 14.71
CA ILE A 193 -19.30 40.26 13.44
C ILE A 193 -20.68 39.60 13.52
N ALA A 194 -20.96 38.86 14.60
CA ALA A 194 -22.28 38.24 14.82
C ALA A 194 -23.39 39.29 14.87
N ALA A 195 -23.19 40.39 15.61
CA ALA A 195 -24.13 41.51 15.64
C ALA A 195 -24.29 42.18 14.27
N LYS A 196 -23.23 42.18 13.43
CA LYS A 196 -23.27 42.76 12.10
C LYS A 196 -24.11 41.92 11.14
N PHE A 197 -23.94 40.59 11.12
CA PHE A 197 -24.84 39.70 10.39
C PHE A 197 -26.29 39.86 10.86
N ALA A 198 -26.53 39.96 12.17
CA ALA A 198 -27.88 40.19 12.71
C ALA A 198 -28.47 41.51 12.21
N SER A 199 -27.64 42.57 12.14
CA SER A 199 -28.06 43.88 11.66
C SER A 199 -28.43 43.92 10.18
N PHE A 200 -27.90 42.99 9.37
CA PHE A 200 -28.33 42.81 7.99
C PHE A 200 -29.67 42.07 7.90
N GLY A 201 -30.12 41.41 8.98
CA GLY A 201 -31.39 40.70 9.05
C GLY A 201 -31.26 39.18 8.89
N TYR A 202 -30.08 38.60 9.10
CA TYR A 202 -29.93 37.15 9.15
C TYR A 202 -30.49 36.61 10.48
N ASP A 203 -31.44 35.68 10.38
CA ASP A 203 -32.07 35.07 11.56
C ASP A 203 -31.29 33.85 12.09
N SER A 204 -30.45 33.24 11.25
CA SER A 204 -29.64 32.07 11.60
C SER A 204 -28.17 32.45 11.69
N ILE A 205 -27.75 32.84 12.89
CA ILE A 205 -26.35 33.13 13.24
C ILE A 205 -25.88 32.12 14.26
N VAL A 206 -24.84 31.38 13.90
CA VAL A 206 -24.28 30.29 14.71
C VAL A 206 -22.87 30.67 15.13
N ILE A 207 -22.61 30.57 16.43
CA ILE A 207 -21.24 30.59 16.96
C ILE A 207 -20.76 29.14 16.99
N ASP A 208 -20.03 28.76 15.95
CA ASP A 208 -19.51 27.40 15.78
C ASP A 208 -18.19 27.26 16.55
N SER A 209 -18.25 26.59 17.70
CA SER A 209 -17.16 26.53 18.67
C SER A 209 -16.39 25.22 18.54
N PHE A 210 -15.05 25.31 18.58
CA PHE A 210 -14.15 24.17 18.50
C PHE A 210 -13.13 24.16 19.64
N VAL A 211 -12.72 22.95 20.04
CA VAL A 211 -11.80 22.73 21.17
C VAL A 211 -10.72 21.74 20.77
N GLY A 212 -9.47 22.13 20.94
CA GLY A 212 -8.27 21.34 20.65
C GLY A 212 -7.02 21.98 21.26
N SER A 213 -5.86 21.76 20.63
CA SER A 213 -4.61 22.47 21.00
C SER A 213 -4.75 23.99 20.80
N VAL A 214 -5.62 24.40 19.88
CA VAL A 214 -6.18 25.75 19.76
C VAL A 214 -7.69 25.63 19.93
N SER A 215 -8.31 26.57 20.63
CA SER A 215 -9.76 26.62 20.81
C SER A 215 -10.28 27.98 20.37
N GLY A 216 -11.35 28.00 19.61
CA GLY A 216 -11.85 29.21 18.98
C GLY A 216 -13.30 29.08 18.54
N GLN A 217 -13.79 30.12 17.88
CA GLN A 217 -15.20 30.25 17.52
C GLN A 217 -15.38 30.93 16.16
N ASN A 218 -15.84 30.17 15.18
CA ASN A 218 -16.29 30.71 13.91
C ASN A 218 -17.61 31.46 14.10
N VAL A 219 -17.85 32.48 13.28
CA VAL A 219 -19.16 33.14 13.17
C VAL A 219 -19.79 32.81 11.83
N VAL A 220 -20.91 32.09 11.86
CA VAL A 220 -21.58 31.57 10.66
C VAL A 220 -22.95 32.24 10.50
N ALA A 221 -23.24 32.79 9.34
CA ALA A 221 -24.57 33.27 8.96
C ALA A 221 -25.10 32.48 7.76
N VAL A 222 -26.36 32.07 7.81
CA VAL A 222 -26.98 31.21 6.78
C VAL A 222 -28.14 31.93 6.10
N LYS A 223 -28.12 31.95 4.77
CA LYS A 223 -29.27 32.29 3.92
C LYS A 223 -29.71 31.02 3.18
N VAL A 224 -30.88 30.51 3.53
CA VAL A 224 -31.46 29.32 2.90
C VAL A 224 -31.89 29.64 1.46
N GLY A 225 -31.52 28.76 0.52
CA GLY A 225 -31.92 28.87 -0.89
C GLY A 225 -33.39 28.52 -1.12
N GLY A 226 -33.97 29.09 -2.17
CA GLY A 226 -35.39 28.92 -2.51
C GLY A 226 -35.70 27.65 -3.32
N LYS A 227 -34.74 27.12 -4.08
CA LYS A 227 -34.96 26.02 -5.02
C LYS A 227 -34.22 24.73 -4.66
N TYR A 228 -32.96 24.85 -4.26
CA TYR A 228 -32.05 23.75 -3.89
C TYR A 228 -31.43 24.05 -2.51
N PRO A 229 -32.23 24.10 -1.43
CA PRO A 229 -31.74 24.48 -0.10
C PRO A 229 -30.65 23.53 0.44
N GLU A 230 -30.56 22.30 -0.07
CA GLU A 230 -29.54 21.32 0.26
C GLU A 230 -28.17 21.59 -0.39
N ARG A 231 -28.12 22.35 -1.49
CA ARG A 231 -26.88 22.75 -2.16
C ARG A 231 -26.34 24.01 -1.49
N GLN A 232 -25.06 23.99 -1.12
CA GLN A 232 -24.45 25.05 -0.32
C GLN A 232 -23.30 25.73 -1.07
N ILE A 233 -23.24 27.06 -0.97
CA ILE A 233 -22.08 27.88 -1.36
C ILE A 233 -21.54 28.55 -0.11
N VAL A 234 -20.27 28.31 0.18
CA VAL A 234 -19.57 28.89 1.33
C VAL A 234 -18.74 30.10 0.88
N ILE A 235 -18.83 31.21 1.60
CA ILE A 235 -18.00 32.41 1.40
C ILE A 235 -17.35 32.73 2.74
N GLY A 236 -16.03 32.90 2.76
CA GLY A 236 -15.37 33.24 4.00
C GLY A 236 -14.01 33.92 3.87
N GLY A 237 -13.58 34.42 5.03
CA GLY A 237 -12.24 34.89 5.35
C GLY A 237 -12.10 34.92 6.86
N HIS A 238 -10.89 34.69 7.37
CA HIS A 238 -10.66 34.67 8.81
C HIS A 238 -10.62 36.07 9.43
N TYR A 239 -11.05 36.19 10.68
CA TYR A 239 -11.11 37.47 11.39
C TYR A 239 -10.06 37.62 12.49
N ASP A 240 -9.39 36.54 12.88
CA ASP A 240 -8.25 36.57 13.77
C ASP A 240 -7.02 37.23 13.09
N GLY A 241 -5.91 37.29 13.82
CA GLY A 241 -4.65 37.86 13.35
C GLY A 241 -3.53 37.61 14.35
N VAL A 242 -2.26 37.61 13.92
CA VAL A 242 -1.15 37.38 14.85
C VAL A 242 -1.05 38.41 15.99
N ALA A 243 -0.41 38.01 17.09
CA ALA A 243 -0.35 38.75 18.35
C ALA A 243 0.17 40.19 18.26
N VAL A 244 0.90 40.59 17.22
CA VAL A 244 1.42 41.97 17.06
C VAL A 244 0.64 42.82 16.06
N SER A 245 -0.22 42.20 15.24
CA SER A 245 -0.81 42.79 14.05
C SER A 245 -2.16 43.47 14.33
N PRO A 246 -2.46 44.62 13.69
CA PRO A 246 -3.82 45.12 13.52
C PRO A 246 -4.66 44.30 12.54
N ALA A 247 -4.03 43.44 11.75
CA ALA A 247 -4.69 42.45 10.90
C ALA A 247 -5.69 43.10 9.93
N ALA A 248 -5.28 44.17 9.25
CA ALA A 248 -6.19 44.96 8.42
C ALA A 248 -6.34 44.36 7.02
N ASP A 249 -5.22 44.06 6.37
CA ASP A 249 -5.20 43.31 5.11
C ASP A 249 -5.31 41.81 5.38
N ASP A 250 -4.60 41.33 6.41
CA ASP A 250 -4.46 39.92 6.82
C ASP A 250 -5.11 39.67 8.20
N ASN A 251 -6.40 39.34 8.29
CA ASN A 251 -7.36 39.24 7.19
C ASN A 251 -8.66 40.02 7.42
N GLY A 252 -8.51 41.25 7.93
CA GLY A 252 -9.60 42.22 8.01
C GLY A 252 -10.21 42.56 6.64
N SER A 253 -9.48 42.35 5.54
CA SER A 253 -9.94 42.62 4.17
C SER A 253 -10.92 41.53 3.68
N GLY A 254 -10.56 40.25 3.82
CA GLY A 254 -11.41 39.11 3.44
C GLY A 254 -12.67 39.00 4.29
N THR A 255 -12.56 39.21 5.61
CA THR A 255 -13.73 39.28 6.50
C THR A 255 -14.68 40.42 6.10
N ALA A 256 -14.15 41.61 5.76
CA ALA A 256 -14.97 42.73 5.29
C ALA A 256 -15.65 42.44 3.95
N GLY A 257 -14.96 41.77 3.02
CA GLY A 257 -15.55 41.29 1.77
C GLY A 257 -16.71 40.32 2.00
N THR A 258 -16.54 39.36 2.92
CA THR A 258 -17.58 38.39 3.31
C THR A 258 -18.81 39.09 3.89
N LEU A 259 -18.61 40.07 4.79
CA LEU A 259 -19.69 40.88 5.36
C LEU A 259 -20.45 41.69 4.30
N GLU A 260 -19.74 42.27 3.33
CA GLU A 260 -20.37 43.07 2.27
C GLU A 260 -21.17 42.19 1.30
N MET A 261 -20.65 41.02 0.93
CA MET A 261 -21.40 40.06 0.13
C MET A 261 -22.64 39.56 0.87
N ALA A 262 -22.55 39.30 2.19
CA ALA A 262 -23.71 38.96 3.01
C ALA A 262 -24.76 40.07 3.05
N ARG A 263 -24.33 41.33 3.22
CA ARG A 263 -25.24 42.49 3.20
C ARG A 263 -26.03 42.55 1.89
N ILE A 264 -25.39 42.29 0.76
CA ILE A 264 -26.01 42.35 -0.57
C ILE A 264 -26.93 41.15 -0.79
N LEU A 265 -26.42 39.93 -0.59
CA LEU A 265 -27.15 38.70 -0.90
C LEU A 265 -28.34 38.45 0.04
N LYS A 266 -28.37 39.10 1.21
CA LYS A 266 -29.51 38.99 2.13
C LYS A 266 -30.86 39.25 1.46
N ASP A 267 -30.93 40.26 0.59
CA ASP A 267 -32.15 40.73 -0.06
C ASP A 267 -32.31 40.24 -1.51
N ILE A 268 -31.36 39.44 -2.01
CA ILE A 268 -31.41 38.84 -3.35
C ILE A 268 -31.90 37.40 -3.24
N GLU A 269 -32.79 36.97 -4.13
CA GLU A 269 -33.28 35.60 -4.16
C GLU A 269 -32.18 34.66 -4.70
N THR A 270 -31.98 33.51 -4.05
CA THR A 270 -30.93 32.54 -4.43
C THR A 270 -31.53 31.15 -4.53
N ASP A 271 -31.03 30.32 -5.45
CA ASP A 271 -31.50 28.95 -5.65
C ASP A 271 -30.88 28.03 -4.59
N MET A 272 -29.58 28.19 -4.35
CA MET A 272 -28.78 27.46 -3.37
C MET A 272 -28.71 28.22 -2.03
N THR A 273 -28.37 27.48 -0.97
CA THR A 273 -28.09 28.03 0.35
C THR A 273 -26.71 28.70 0.36
N PHE A 274 -26.64 29.94 0.83
CA PHE A 274 -25.39 30.66 1.04
C PHE A 274 -25.01 30.65 2.52
N ILE A 275 -23.76 30.29 2.79
CA ILE A 275 -23.17 30.25 4.13
C ILE A 275 -22.01 31.23 4.16
N PHE A 276 -22.11 32.23 5.03
CA PHE A 276 -21.09 33.24 5.24
C PHE A 276 -20.35 32.93 6.53
N ILE A 277 -19.03 32.81 6.47
CA ILE A 277 -18.22 32.40 7.63
C ILE A 277 -17.09 33.41 7.84
N ALA A 278 -17.01 33.93 9.06
CA ALA A 278 -15.79 34.55 9.56
C ALA A 278 -15.05 33.51 10.40
N PHE A 279 -13.92 33.01 9.91
CA PHE A 279 -13.15 31.94 10.56
C PHE A 279 -12.29 32.48 11.70
N ASP A 280 -12.09 31.66 12.74
CA ASP A 280 -11.19 31.92 13.87
C ASP A 280 -10.08 30.87 13.90
N GLY A 281 -8.94 31.22 14.46
CA GLY A 281 -7.82 30.30 14.60
C GLY A 281 -7.14 29.93 13.27
N GLU A 282 -7.26 30.78 12.25
CA GLU A 282 -6.51 30.60 11.00
C GLU A 282 -5.03 30.69 11.32
N GLU A 283 -4.60 31.73 12.02
CA GLU A 283 -3.20 32.08 12.19
C GLU A 283 -2.44 30.99 12.97
N GLU A 284 -3.15 30.31 13.88
CA GLU A 284 -2.61 29.22 14.69
C GLU A 284 -2.73 27.82 14.03
N GLY A 285 -3.21 27.72 12.79
CA GLY A 285 -3.20 26.47 12.02
C GLY A 285 -4.47 26.09 11.28
N LEU A 286 -5.25 27.04 10.77
CA LEU A 286 -6.51 26.78 10.03
C LEU A 286 -7.55 26.03 10.90
N TRP A 287 -7.53 26.22 12.21
CA TRP A 287 -8.31 25.39 13.14
C TRP A 287 -9.82 25.55 12.92
N GLY A 288 -10.30 26.78 12.73
CA GLY A 288 -11.71 27.05 12.53
C GLY A 288 -12.26 26.49 11.22
N SER A 289 -11.54 26.67 10.11
CA SER A 289 -11.96 26.17 8.80
C SER A 289 -11.85 24.65 8.69
N ASN A 290 -10.81 24.03 9.27
CA ASN A 290 -10.71 22.57 9.36
C ASN A 290 -11.85 21.97 10.20
N HIS A 291 -12.15 22.55 11.37
CA HIS A 291 -13.29 22.11 12.17
C HIS A 291 -14.60 22.18 11.39
N TYR A 292 -14.88 23.32 10.74
CA TYR A 292 -16.12 23.50 10.00
C TYR A 292 -16.24 22.50 8.83
N SER A 293 -15.19 22.39 8.01
CA SER A 293 -15.18 21.53 6.83
C SER A 293 -15.29 20.04 7.18
N SER A 294 -14.55 19.55 8.19
CA SER A 294 -14.68 18.16 8.64
C SER A 294 -16.05 17.87 9.24
N MET A 295 -16.64 18.81 9.98
CA MET A 295 -18.00 18.65 10.49
C MET A 295 -19.06 18.65 9.37
N ALA A 296 -18.86 19.45 8.32
CA ALA A 296 -19.72 19.45 7.13
C ALA A 296 -19.63 18.11 6.38
N ALA A 297 -18.41 17.60 6.18
CA ALA A 297 -18.18 16.29 5.56
C ALA A 297 -18.81 15.16 6.38
N ALA A 298 -18.66 15.18 7.70
CA ALA A 298 -19.28 14.20 8.60
C ALA A 298 -20.81 14.20 8.56
N ARG A 299 -21.45 15.34 8.28
CA ARG A 299 -22.90 15.45 8.07
C ARG A 299 -23.35 15.05 6.66
N GLY A 300 -22.42 14.94 5.71
CA GLY A 300 -22.72 14.76 4.30
C GLY A 300 -23.27 16.03 3.64
N ASP A 301 -22.88 17.20 4.11
CA ASP A 301 -23.31 18.48 3.54
C ASP A 301 -22.85 18.60 2.08
N ASN A 302 -23.76 19.02 1.19
CA ASN A 302 -23.48 19.20 -0.23
C ASN A 302 -22.95 20.63 -0.50
N ILE A 303 -21.70 20.87 -0.12
CA ILE A 303 -20.99 22.12 -0.44
C ILE A 303 -20.51 22.05 -1.89
N VAL A 304 -21.20 22.79 -2.76
CA VAL A 304 -20.90 22.86 -4.20
C VAL A 304 -19.61 23.63 -4.44
N TYR A 305 -19.42 24.73 -3.70
CA TYR A 305 -18.30 25.64 -3.90
C TYR A 305 -17.99 26.44 -2.63
N MET A 306 -16.70 26.57 -2.30
CA MET A 306 -16.19 27.46 -1.28
C MET A 306 -15.32 28.57 -1.90
N LEU A 307 -15.64 29.82 -1.62
CA LEU A 307 -14.83 30.97 -1.97
C LEU A 307 -14.12 31.48 -0.71
N ASN A 308 -12.79 31.39 -0.72
CA ASN A 308 -11.94 31.96 0.32
C ASN A 308 -11.35 33.30 -0.15
N MET A 309 -11.49 34.32 0.68
CA MET A 309 -10.86 35.62 0.48
C MET A 309 -9.90 35.87 1.62
N ASP A 310 -8.62 35.96 1.28
CA ASP A 310 -7.58 36.23 2.26
C ASP A 310 -6.49 37.12 1.64
N MET A 311 -6.29 38.27 2.28
CA MET A 311 -5.52 39.40 1.77
C MET A 311 -5.97 39.82 0.36
N ILE A 312 -6.97 40.70 0.29
CA ILE A 312 -7.57 41.13 -0.98
C ILE A 312 -7.38 42.63 -1.25
N ALA A 313 -6.42 43.29 -0.59
CA ALA A 313 -6.35 44.75 -0.62
C ALA A 313 -4.95 45.37 -0.65
N HIS A 314 -3.87 44.67 -1.01
CA HIS A 314 -2.52 45.25 -1.05
C HIS A 314 -2.44 46.65 -1.69
N LEU A 315 -1.70 47.57 -1.07
CA LEU A 315 -1.54 48.96 -1.51
C LEU A 315 -1.17 49.12 -2.99
N THR A 316 -0.33 48.26 -3.54
CA THR A 316 0.21 48.41 -4.91
C THR A 316 -0.52 47.60 -5.97
N ASN A 317 -1.48 46.75 -5.58
CA ASN A 317 -2.22 45.94 -6.53
C ASN A 317 -3.35 46.75 -7.18
N THR A 318 -3.62 46.48 -8.45
CA THR A 318 -4.61 47.22 -9.25
C THR A 318 -5.37 46.36 -10.24
N THR A 319 -4.70 45.46 -10.99
CA THR A 319 -5.29 44.75 -12.15
C THR A 319 -5.09 43.24 -12.15
N MET A 320 -4.49 42.66 -11.11
CA MET A 320 -4.19 41.22 -11.09
C MET A 320 -4.57 40.62 -9.75
N ALA A 321 -4.91 39.33 -9.77
CA ALA A 321 -5.17 38.51 -8.58
C ALA A 321 -4.54 37.14 -8.76
N LYS A 322 -4.19 36.47 -7.66
CA LYS A 322 -3.82 35.06 -7.66
C LYS A 322 -5.04 34.22 -7.30
N LEU A 323 -5.21 33.14 -8.07
CA LEU A 323 -6.29 32.17 -7.87
C LEU A 323 -5.66 30.84 -7.54
N TYR A 324 -5.71 30.47 -6.28
CA TYR A 324 -5.33 29.13 -5.82
C TYR A 324 -6.56 28.24 -5.83
N TYR A 325 -6.39 26.98 -6.24
CA TYR A 325 -7.49 26.08 -6.54
C TYR A 325 -7.16 24.63 -6.19
N GLY A 326 -8.18 23.87 -5.80
CA GLY A 326 -8.10 22.42 -5.65
C GLY A 326 -8.22 21.69 -7.00
N PRO A 327 -8.49 20.38 -7.06
CA PRO A 327 -8.65 19.66 -8.33
C PRO A 327 -9.73 20.25 -9.26
N VAL A 328 -10.69 20.98 -8.71
CA VAL A 328 -11.79 21.60 -9.46
C VAL A 328 -11.42 23.01 -9.93
N ILE A 329 -10.73 23.10 -11.06
CA ILE A 329 -10.22 24.38 -11.61
C ILE A 329 -11.30 25.29 -12.23
N ALA A 330 -12.44 24.76 -12.69
CA ALA A 330 -13.42 25.55 -13.44
C ALA A 330 -13.97 26.75 -12.68
N TYR A 331 -14.19 26.65 -11.36
CA TYR A 331 -14.73 27.77 -10.60
C TYR A 331 -13.71 28.92 -10.49
N SER A 332 -12.42 28.60 -10.40
CA SER A 332 -11.35 29.60 -10.42
C SER A 332 -11.17 30.20 -11.82
N GLN A 333 -11.32 29.40 -12.88
CA GLN A 333 -11.33 29.94 -14.24
C GLN A 333 -12.57 30.82 -14.48
N LEU A 334 -13.73 30.45 -13.92
CA LEU A 334 -14.94 31.27 -13.95
C LEU A 334 -14.69 32.61 -13.27
N TRP A 335 -14.09 32.59 -12.07
CA TRP A 335 -13.67 33.82 -11.38
C TRP A 335 -12.76 34.66 -12.27
N GLY A 336 -11.70 34.07 -12.83
CA GLY A 336 -10.76 34.79 -13.69
C GLY A 336 -11.42 35.44 -14.91
N ARG A 337 -12.34 34.74 -15.58
CA ARG A 337 -13.09 35.29 -16.72
C ARG A 337 -14.03 36.42 -16.32
N LEU A 338 -14.79 36.24 -15.24
CA LEU A 338 -15.73 37.26 -14.77
C LEU A 338 -15.00 38.50 -14.25
N ALA A 339 -13.89 38.30 -13.53
CA ALA A 339 -13.05 39.37 -13.02
C ALA A 339 -12.46 40.23 -14.15
N ASP A 340 -11.91 39.58 -15.19
CA ASP A 340 -11.34 40.28 -16.35
C ASP A 340 -12.43 41.05 -17.12
N SER A 341 -13.56 40.38 -17.37
CA SER A 341 -14.67 40.95 -18.15
C SER A 341 -15.42 42.06 -17.44
N LEU A 342 -15.64 41.97 -16.14
CA LEU A 342 -16.53 42.90 -15.40
C LEU A 342 -15.77 44.03 -14.73
N VAL A 343 -14.56 43.75 -14.22
CA VAL A 343 -13.84 44.71 -13.35
C VAL A 343 -12.38 44.92 -13.74
N GLY A 344 -11.93 44.30 -14.84
CA GLY A 344 -10.57 44.46 -15.36
C GLY A 344 -9.48 43.87 -14.45
N ILE A 345 -9.80 42.82 -13.69
CA ILE A 345 -8.83 42.06 -12.90
C ILE A 345 -8.48 40.77 -13.64
N THR A 346 -7.22 40.62 -14.04
CA THR A 346 -6.72 39.38 -14.60
C THR A 346 -6.43 38.37 -13.48
N GLY A 347 -7.22 37.30 -13.42
CA GLY A 347 -7.00 36.19 -12.50
C GLY A 347 -5.88 35.26 -12.98
N VAL A 348 -4.81 35.16 -12.20
CA VAL A 348 -3.67 34.26 -12.48
C VAL A 348 -3.86 32.95 -11.73
N LEU A 349 -4.14 31.88 -12.49
CA LEU A 349 -4.20 30.52 -11.96
C LEU A 349 -2.84 30.16 -11.36
N SER A 350 -2.83 30.02 -10.03
CA SER A 350 -1.62 29.91 -9.22
C SER A 350 -1.47 28.53 -8.56
N GLY A 351 -2.18 27.52 -9.07
CA GLY A 351 -2.08 26.14 -8.57
C GLY A 351 -2.74 25.93 -7.20
N THR A 352 -2.31 24.92 -6.49
CA THR A 352 -2.68 24.61 -5.10
C THR A 352 -2.01 25.55 -4.08
N SER A 353 -2.51 25.60 -2.85
CA SER A 353 -1.87 26.34 -1.74
C SER A 353 -2.20 25.68 -0.41
N GLY A 354 -1.27 25.76 0.55
CA GLY A 354 -1.48 25.37 1.94
C GLY A 354 -1.84 26.54 2.87
N GLY A 355 -2.07 27.74 2.32
CA GLY A 355 -1.89 29.00 3.04
C GLY A 355 -3.13 29.75 3.46
N SER A 356 -4.32 29.14 3.52
CA SER A 356 -5.53 29.80 4.06
C SER A 356 -6.72 28.82 4.22
N ASP A 357 -7.89 29.28 4.65
CA ASP A 357 -9.05 28.48 5.04
C ASP A 357 -9.62 27.52 3.98
N HIS A 358 -9.41 27.81 2.69
CA HIS A 358 -9.81 26.91 1.59
C HIS A 358 -9.23 25.49 1.68
N VAL A 359 -8.11 25.32 2.39
CA VAL A 359 -7.36 24.05 2.45
C VAL A 359 -8.23 22.94 3.01
N GLY A 360 -8.90 23.16 4.15
CA GLY A 360 -9.75 22.14 4.77
C GLY A 360 -10.88 21.68 3.84
N PHE A 361 -11.49 22.61 3.11
CA PHE A 361 -12.53 22.27 2.13
C PHE A 361 -12.01 21.42 0.97
N ILE A 362 -10.83 21.75 0.42
CA ILE A 362 -10.19 20.97 -0.65
C ILE A 362 -9.81 19.58 -0.15
N GLU A 363 -9.32 19.47 1.09
CA GLU A 363 -8.97 18.19 1.70
C GLU A 363 -10.21 17.30 1.79
N GLU A 364 -11.32 17.81 2.31
CA GLU A 364 -12.62 17.13 2.40
C GLU A 364 -13.30 16.87 1.04
N GLY A 365 -12.67 17.26 -0.08
CA GLY A 365 -13.12 16.95 -1.43
C GLY A 365 -14.07 17.98 -2.05
N TYR A 366 -14.35 19.08 -1.35
CA TYR A 366 -15.15 20.19 -1.87
C TYR A 366 -14.37 21.04 -2.85
N ALA A 367 -15.07 21.64 -3.82
CA ALA A 367 -14.45 22.60 -4.72
C ALA A 367 -14.22 23.93 -3.98
N ALA A 368 -13.00 24.47 -4.05
CA ALA A 368 -12.70 25.77 -3.46
C ALA A 368 -11.77 26.61 -4.33
N THR A 369 -11.95 27.93 -4.29
CA THR A 369 -11.00 28.92 -4.81
C THR A 369 -10.53 29.80 -3.67
N PHE A 370 -9.22 29.94 -3.54
CA PHE A 370 -8.60 30.98 -2.73
C PHE A 370 -8.18 32.13 -3.62
N VAL A 371 -8.89 33.24 -3.44
CA VAL A 371 -8.62 34.51 -4.09
C VAL A 371 -7.68 35.31 -3.19
N HIS A 372 -6.50 35.59 -3.71
CA HIS A 372 -5.45 36.32 -3.02
C HIS A 372 -4.98 37.49 -3.88
N GLU A 373 -4.52 38.54 -3.23
CA GLU A 373 -3.87 39.67 -3.87
C GLU A 373 -2.65 39.24 -4.72
N PHE A 374 -2.35 39.97 -5.80
CA PHE A 374 -1.28 39.54 -6.71
C PHE A 374 0.13 39.65 -6.10
N ASN A 375 0.53 40.87 -5.73
CA ASN A 375 1.73 41.08 -4.93
C ASN A 375 1.39 40.74 -3.48
N PHE A 376 2.19 39.86 -2.87
CA PHE A 376 2.08 39.49 -1.47
C PHE A 376 2.57 40.64 -0.58
N SER A 377 1.75 41.04 0.39
CA SER A 377 2.08 42.10 1.34
C SER A 377 3.38 41.84 2.10
N THR A 378 4.28 42.81 2.13
CA THR A 378 5.52 42.75 2.92
C THR A 378 5.35 43.24 4.36
N VAL A 379 4.15 43.74 4.70
CA VAL A 379 3.83 44.26 6.04
C VAL A 379 2.85 43.36 6.80
N TYR A 380 2.41 42.25 6.20
CA TYR A 380 1.60 41.23 6.87
C TYR A 380 2.27 40.75 8.17
N HIS A 381 1.47 40.23 9.11
CA HIS A 381 1.93 39.78 10.44
C HIS A 381 2.72 40.82 11.26
N SER A 382 2.59 42.11 10.94
CA SER A 382 3.35 43.18 11.59
C SER A 382 2.45 44.28 12.12
N VAL A 383 2.99 45.11 13.01
CA VAL A 383 2.31 46.32 13.51
C VAL A 383 1.92 47.31 12.41
N ARG A 384 2.46 47.15 11.19
CA ARG A 384 2.18 47.99 10.03
C ARG A 384 1.02 47.50 9.19
N ASP A 385 0.58 46.25 9.34
CA ASP A 385 -0.59 45.75 8.64
C ASP A 385 -1.83 46.53 9.09
N SER A 386 -2.15 47.56 8.30
CA SER A 386 -3.11 48.59 8.63
C SER A 386 -3.70 49.16 7.35
N THR A 387 -4.85 49.82 7.45
CA THR A 387 -5.55 50.45 6.32
C THR A 387 -4.71 51.47 5.53
N ILE A 388 -3.57 51.92 6.08
CA ILE A 388 -2.60 52.79 5.38
C ILE A 388 -1.90 52.04 4.23
N TYR A 389 -1.76 50.71 4.33
CA TYR A 389 -1.11 49.86 3.34
C TYR A 389 -2.11 49.07 2.50
N MET A 390 -3.33 49.58 2.37
CA MET A 390 -4.40 48.96 1.59
C MET A 390 -4.86 49.86 0.43
N ASN A 391 -5.32 49.24 -0.65
CA ASN A 391 -5.98 49.85 -1.78
C ASN A 391 -7.46 49.41 -1.83
N PHE A 392 -8.35 50.29 -1.38
CA PHE A 392 -9.79 50.00 -1.32
C PHE A 392 -10.49 49.96 -2.69
N ASP A 393 -9.94 50.60 -3.72
CA ASP A 393 -10.47 50.45 -5.10
C ASP A 393 -10.21 49.04 -5.63
N TYR A 394 -8.98 48.55 -5.43
CA TYR A 394 -8.61 47.18 -5.76
C TYR A 394 -9.45 46.17 -4.96
N MET A 395 -9.56 46.35 -3.65
CA MET A 395 -10.40 45.53 -2.78
C MET A 395 -11.86 45.47 -3.26
N THR A 396 -12.42 46.60 -3.69
CA THR A 396 -13.79 46.67 -4.22
C THR A 396 -13.93 45.78 -5.45
N LYS A 397 -13.00 45.85 -6.40
CA LYS A 397 -13.01 45.01 -7.61
C LYS A 397 -12.88 43.52 -7.28
N MET A 398 -12.05 43.17 -6.31
CA MET A 398 -11.90 41.79 -5.83
C MET A 398 -13.23 41.25 -5.28
N VAL A 399 -13.92 42.02 -4.44
CA VAL A 399 -15.24 41.66 -3.89
C VAL A 399 -16.31 41.58 -4.98
N GLN A 400 -16.29 42.49 -5.96
CA GLN A 400 -17.21 42.48 -7.11
C GLN A 400 -17.05 41.20 -7.97
N ALA A 401 -15.83 40.85 -8.34
CA ALA A 401 -15.55 39.61 -9.09
C ALA A 401 -15.98 38.36 -8.31
N SER A 402 -15.68 38.33 -7.02
CA SER A 402 -16.11 37.27 -6.10
C SER A 402 -17.63 37.14 -6.01
N LEU A 403 -18.36 38.25 -5.89
CA LEU A 403 -19.83 38.29 -5.86
C LEU A 403 -20.43 37.77 -7.18
N ALA A 404 -19.94 38.25 -8.32
CA ALA A 404 -20.39 37.78 -9.62
C ALA A 404 -20.18 36.27 -9.80
N THR A 405 -19.05 35.76 -9.31
CA THR A 405 -18.70 34.33 -9.41
C THR A 405 -19.65 33.46 -8.61
N VAL A 406 -19.79 33.72 -7.30
CA VAL A 406 -20.65 32.88 -6.43
C VAL A 406 -22.13 32.97 -6.83
N TYR A 407 -22.56 34.13 -7.32
CA TYR A 407 -23.91 34.30 -7.85
C TYR A 407 -24.12 33.53 -9.15
N SER A 408 -23.11 33.47 -10.01
CA SER A 408 -23.14 32.65 -11.23
C SER A 408 -23.18 31.14 -10.91
N VAL A 409 -22.41 30.69 -9.90
CA VAL A 409 -22.43 29.30 -9.43
C VAL A 409 -23.80 28.90 -8.88
N ASN A 410 -24.48 29.80 -8.16
CA ASN A 410 -25.81 29.58 -7.61
C ASN A 410 -26.86 29.16 -8.66
N TYR A 411 -26.71 29.54 -9.93
CA TYR A 411 -27.63 29.16 -11.02
C TYR A 411 -27.07 28.09 -11.97
N SER A 412 -25.91 27.52 -11.65
CA SER A 412 -25.35 26.41 -12.42
C SER A 412 -26.09 25.11 -12.13
N LEU A 413 -26.25 24.29 -13.16
CA LEU A 413 -26.70 22.91 -12.95
C LEU A 413 -25.57 22.06 -12.34
N PRO A 414 -25.89 20.97 -11.63
CA PRO A 414 -24.89 20.02 -11.18
C PRO A 414 -23.99 19.56 -12.34
N PRO A 415 -22.69 19.33 -12.11
CA PRO A 415 -21.81 18.82 -13.15
C PRO A 415 -22.21 17.40 -13.58
N VAL A 416 -22.08 17.10 -14.89
CA VAL A 416 -22.38 15.78 -15.46
C VAL A 416 -21.09 15.00 -15.67
N VAL A 417 -20.89 13.91 -14.92
CA VAL A 417 -19.66 13.11 -14.95
C VAL A 417 -19.84 11.93 -15.89
N ILE A 418 -18.97 11.79 -16.90
CA ILE A 418 -18.90 10.54 -17.69
C ILE A 418 -18.35 9.45 -16.77
N THR A 419 -19.06 8.32 -16.67
CA THR A 419 -18.74 7.19 -15.78
C THR A 419 -18.12 6.01 -16.51
N ALA A 420 -18.31 5.89 -17.82
CA ALA A 420 -17.62 4.91 -18.65
C ALA A 420 -17.55 5.34 -20.12
N VAL A 421 -16.47 4.95 -20.79
CA VAL A 421 -16.35 4.91 -22.26
C VAL A 421 -15.96 3.47 -22.59
N ARG A 422 -16.84 2.73 -23.27
CA ARG A 422 -16.63 1.31 -23.59
C ARG A 422 -16.59 1.10 -25.09
N ASP A 423 -15.63 0.30 -25.53
CA ASP A 423 -15.62 -0.19 -26.90
C ASP A 423 -16.82 -1.09 -27.14
N VAL A 424 -17.48 -0.90 -28.27
CA VAL A 424 -18.58 -1.76 -28.70
C VAL A 424 -18.04 -3.00 -29.44
N GLY A 425 -16.84 -2.92 -30.01
CA GLY A 425 -16.22 -4.02 -30.76
C GLY A 425 -16.54 -4.02 -32.25
N ASP A 426 -17.24 -3.00 -32.77
CA ASP A 426 -17.58 -2.89 -34.19
C ASP A 426 -16.59 -2.01 -34.99
N GLY A 427 -15.52 -1.54 -34.34
CA GLY A 427 -14.52 -0.63 -34.90
C GLY A 427 -14.99 0.80 -35.15
N GLN A 428 -16.25 1.13 -34.87
CA GLN A 428 -16.86 2.40 -35.28
C GLN A 428 -17.73 3.06 -34.20
N SER A 429 -17.91 2.40 -33.06
CA SER A 429 -18.82 2.85 -32.02
C SER A 429 -18.22 2.77 -30.63
N LEU A 430 -18.54 3.75 -29.79
CA LEU A 430 -18.25 3.77 -28.36
C LEU A 430 -19.53 4.01 -27.56
N ASP A 431 -19.75 3.22 -26.49
CA ASP A 431 -20.82 3.43 -25.52
C ASP A 431 -20.34 4.36 -24.41
N ILE A 432 -20.98 5.52 -24.32
CA ILE A 432 -20.66 6.57 -23.36
C ILE A 432 -21.74 6.56 -22.29
N ALA A 433 -21.37 6.38 -21.02
CA ALA A 433 -22.30 6.44 -19.89
C ALA A 433 -21.93 7.58 -18.94
N TRP A 434 -22.90 8.19 -18.27
CA TRP A 434 -22.69 9.31 -17.35
C TRP A 434 -23.66 9.30 -16.15
N SER A 435 -23.32 10.10 -15.13
CA SER A 435 -24.17 10.36 -13.97
C SER A 435 -25.40 11.18 -14.38
N PRO A 436 -26.63 10.65 -14.21
CA PRO A 436 -27.83 11.41 -14.57
C PRO A 436 -28.09 12.54 -13.56
N ILE A 437 -28.57 13.68 -14.07
CA ILE A 437 -29.26 14.73 -13.31
C ILE A 437 -30.75 14.42 -13.32
N ASP A 438 -31.48 14.84 -12.28
CA ASP A 438 -32.93 14.78 -12.25
C ASP A 438 -33.53 15.39 -13.54
N PRO A 439 -34.28 14.62 -14.36
CA PRO A 439 -34.87 15.11 -15.61
C PRO A 439 -35.87 16.26 -15.44
N SER A 440 -36.28 16.58 -14.22
CA SER A 440 -37.08 17.77 -13.92
C SER A 440 -36.26 19.06 -13.86
N GLU A 441 -34.94 18.98 -13.64
CA GLU A 441 -34.03 20.14 -13.58
C GLU A 441 -33.47 20.53 -14.95
N ILE A 442 -33.51 19.61 -15.92
CA ILE A 442 -32.86 19.76 -17.22
C ILE A 442 -33.84 19.59 -18.38
N ASP A 443 -33.50 20.17 -19.53
CA ASP A 443 -34.20 20.02 -20.80
C ASP A 443 -33.54 18.94 -21.67
N HIS A 444 -32.21 18.95 -21.76
CA HIS A 444 -31.41 17.99 -22.51
C HIS A 444 -29.96 17.92 -22.02
N TYR A 445 -29.23 16.91 -22.49
CA TYR A 445 -27.77 16.90 -22.47
C TYR A 445 -27.21 17.19 -23.87
N GLN A 446 -26.00 17.74 -23.90
CA GLN A 446 -25.18 17.85 -25.10
C GLN A 446 -23.88 17.07 -24.87
N LEU A 447 -23.69 15.99 -25.63
CA LEU A 447 -22.47 15.17 -25.62
C LEU A 447 -21.51 15.67 -26.70
N PHE A 448 -20.28 15.97 -26.32
CA PHE A 448 -19.24 16.45 -27.22
C PHE A 448 -18.12 15.43 -27.34
N TYR A 449 -17.51 15.34 -28.52
CA TYR A 449 -16.35 14.49 -28.76
C TYR A 449 -15.38 15.08 -29.78
N THR A 450 -14.10 14.72 -29.67
CA THR A 450 -13.04 15.14 -30.61
C THR A 450 -11.94 14.09 -30.68
N THR A 451 -11.19 14.04 -31.79
CA THR A 451 -10.01 13.17 -31.93
C THR A 451 -8.93 13.51 -30.91
N VAL A 452 -8.00 12.60 -30.63
CA VAL A 452 -6.77 12.87 -29.88
C VAL A 452 -5.57 12.74 -30.83
N PRO A 453 -4.81 13.82 -31.11
CA PRO A 453 -4.93 15.19 -30.58
C PRO A 453 -6.18 15.95 -31.08
N ALA A 454 -6.63 16.91 -30.25
CA ALA A 454 -7.90 17.61 -30.41
C ALA A 454 -8.02 18.40 -31.72
N THR A 455 -9.15 18.20 -32.39
CA THR A 455 -9.67 19.01 -33.50
C THR A 455 -10.88 19.82 -33.03
N GLN A 456 -11.65 20.43 -33.93
CA GLN A 456 -12.93 21.04 -33.57
C GLN A 456 -13.88 19.96 -33.01
N PRO A 457 -14.49 20.16 -31.83
CA PRO A 457 -15.37 19.15 -31.24
C PRO A 457 -16.68 19.04 -32.02
N GLU A 458 -17.09 17.80 -32.28
CA GLU A 458 -18.45 17.48 -32.71
C GLU A 458 -19.37 17.40 -31.49
N SER A 459 -20.69 17.47 -31.71
CA SER A 459 -21.65 17.42 -30.61
C SER A 459 -22.98 16.78 -31.00
N LEU A 460 -23.60 16.12 -30.03
CA LEU A 460 -24.85 15.37 -30.16
C LEU A 460 -25.83 15.81 -29.06
N LEU A 461 -27.07 16.08 -29.47
CA LEU A 461 -28.17 16.33 -28.56
C LEU A 461 -28.66 14.99 -28.00
N VAL A 462 -28.72 14.89 -26.68
CA VAL A 462 -29.12 13.67 -25.97
C VAL A 462 -30.34 13.97 -25.07
N PRO A 463 -31.40 13.14 -25.09
CA PRO A 463 -32.57 13.33 -24.24
C PRO A 463 -32.23 13.33 -22.74
N LYS A 464 -32.94 14.15 -21.97
CA LYS A 464 -32.75 14.28 -20.51
C LYS A 464 -32.97 12.99 -19.71
N ASP A 465 -33.75 12.04 -20.24
CA ASP A 465 -34.03 10.76 -19.57
C ASP A 465 -32.93 9.72 -19.85
N SER A 466 -31.90 10.07 -20.62
CA SER A 466 -30.78 9.18 -20.93
C SER A 466 -29.62 9.37 -19.95
N SER A 467 -29.00 8.24 -19.57
CA SER A 467 -27.73 8.21 -18.81
C SER A 467 -26.61 7.53 -19.59
N ARG A 468 -26.87 7.22 -20.87
CA ARG A 468 -25.92 6.60 -21.79
C ARG A 468 -26.29 6.89 -23.24
N TYR A 469 -25.30 6.89 -24.12
CA TYR A 469 -25.47 7.06 -25.56
C TYR A 469 -24.34 6.36 -26.33
N MET A 470 -24.71 5.71 -27.43
CA MET A 470 -23.76 5.05 -28.33
C MET A 470 -23.37 6.03 -29.46
N VAL A 471 -22.12 6.46 -29.45
CA VAL A 471 -21.57 7.33 -30.50
C VAL A 471 -21.00 6.45 -31.59
N GLY A 472 -21.60 6.46 -32.79
CA GLY A 472 -21.15 5.69 -33.95
C GLY A 472 -20.48 6.56 -35.03
N ASN A 473 -20.14 5.93 -36.17
CA ASN A 473 -19.41 6.55 -37.29
C ASN A 473 -18.02 7.08 -36.91
N LEU A 474 -17.41 6.51 -35.87
CA LEU A 474 -16.05 6.82 -35.47
C LEU A 474 -15.05 6.09 -36.38
N THR A 475 -13.81 6.57 -36.41
CA THR A 475 -12.74 5.94 -37.19
C THR A 475 -12.07 4.86 -36.34
N GLU A 476 -11.97 3.65 -36.87
CA GLU A 476 -11.32 2.52 -36.20
C GLU A 476 -9.89 2.85 -35.80
N ASN A 477 -9.50 2.44 -34.58
CA ASN A 477 -8.18 2.69 -33.98
C ASN A 477 -7.81 4.18 -33.77
N GLN A 478 -8.74 5.11 -34.00
CA GLN A 478 -8.56 6.52 -33.64
C GLN A 478 -9.06 6.77 -32.22
N GLU A 479 -8.21 7.32 -31.36
CA GLU A 479 -8.63 7.73 -30.00
C GLU A 479 -9.49 9.00 -30.07
N TYR A 480 -10.57 9.01 -29.29
CA TYR A 480 -11.49 10.12 -29.12
C TYR A 480 -11.60 10.52 -27.65
N SER A 481 -11.87 11.80 -27.41
CA SER A 481 -12.04 12.40 -26.09
C SER A 481 -13.43 13.01 -25.96
N PHE A 482 -14.16 12.67 -24.88
CA PHE A 482 -15.58 12.97 -24.69
C PHE A 482 -15.82 13.88 -23.48
N TYR A 483 -16.76 14.82 -23.56
CA TYR A 483 -17.32 15.54 -22.41
C TYR A 483 -18.82 15.81 -22.62
N ILE A 484 -19.56 16.03 -21.53
CA ILE A 484 -21.02 16.19 -21.59
C ILE A 484 -21.46 17.38 -20.73
N ILE A 485 -22.50 18.08 -21.19
CA ILE A 485 -23.06 19.26 -20.54
C ILE A 485 -24.58 19.09 -20.44
N ALA A 486 -25.16 19.39 -19.28
CA ALA A 486 -26.61 19.51 -19.14
C ALA A 486 -27.07 20.94 -19.37
N TYR A 487 -28.25 21.08 -19.98
CA TYR A 487 -28.91 22.37 -20.19
C TYR A 487 -30.29 22.34 -19.57
N SER A 488 -30.66 23.43 -18.89
CA SER A 488 -32.01 23.65 -18.37
C SER A 488 -32.88 24.31 -19.43
N ALA A 489 -34.21 24.22 -19.26
CA ALA A 489 -35.15 24.93 -20.13
C ALA A 489 -35.01 26.46 -20.05
N ALA A 490 -34.43 26.99 -18.97
CA ALA A 490 -34.15 28.41 -18.78
C ALA A 490 -32.83 28.86 -19.45
N GLY A 491 -32.08 27.94 -20.06
CA GLY A 491 -30.82 28.23 -20.73
C GLY A 491 -29.58 28.24 -19.82
N SER A 492 -29.71 27.96 -18.52
CA SER A 492 -28.58 27.66 -17.63
C SER A 492 -27.96 26.31 -18.00
N SER A 493 -26.65 26.16 -17.84
CA SER A 493 -25.92 24.93 -18.13
C SER A 493 -25.12 24.42 -16.94
N SER A 494 -24.73 23.14 -16.99
CA SER A 494 -23.71 22.60 -16.08
C SER A 494 -22.31 23.04 -16.52
N LEU A 495 -21.36 23.01 -15.59
CA LEU A 495 -19.95 22.97 -15.98
C LEU A 495 -19.64 21.63 -16.65
N ALA A 496 -18.70 21.63 -17.60
CA ALA A 496 -18.26 20.40 -18.24
C ALA A 496 -17.30 19.67 -17.31
N VAL A 497 -17.39 18.35 -17.19
CA VAL A 497 -16.44 17.54 -16.41
C VAL A 497 -15.24 17.14 -17.29
N HIS A 498 -14.17 16.65 -16.67
CA HIS A 498 -12.99 16.08 -17.32
C HIS A 498 -13.36 15.18 -18.50
N LYS A 499 -12.50 15.20 -19.52
CA LYS A 499 -12.72 14.38 -20.70
C LYS A 499 -12.29 12.94 -20.44
N MET A 500 -13.10 11.97 -20.85
CA MET A 500 -12.68 10.57 -20.92
C MET A 500 -12.36 10.18 -22.35
N ASN A 501 -11.38 9.29 -22.51
CA ASN A 501 -10.98 8.83 -23.82
C ASN A 501 -11.50 7.41 -24.11
N GLY A 502 -11.64 7.10 -25.39
CA GLY A 502 -11.88 5.76 -25.87
C GLY A 502 -11.44 5.62 -27.32
N THR A 503 -11.16 4.39 -27.71
CA THR A 503 -10.74 4.05 -29.07
C THR A 503 -11.63 2.91 -29.55
N PRO A 504 -12.38 3.07 -30.65
CA PRO A 504 -13.21 2.02 -31.18
C PRO A 504 -12.35 1.01 -31.95
N ARG A 505 -12.55 -0.28 -31.70
CA ARG A 505 -11.79 -1.39 -32.31
C ARG A 505 -12.74 -2.47 -32.77
N SER A 506 -12.37 -3.16 -33.85
CA SER A 506 -13.03 -4.42 -34.26
C SER A 506 -12.29 -5.66 -33.75
N ILE A 507 -11.11 -5.44 -33.18
CA ILE A 507 -10.25 -6.49 -32.63
C ILE A 507 -10.05 -6.16 -31.16
N PRO A 508 -10.30 -7.11 -30.24
CA PRO A 508 -10.20 -6.84 -28.82
C PRO A 508 -8.77 -6.50 -28.40
N GLN A 509 -8.65 -5.68 -27.37
CA GLN A 509 -7.38 -5.31 -26.76
C GLN A 509 -6.71 -6.52 -26.12
N ALA A 510 -5.41 -6.65 -26.37
CA ALA A 510 -4.61 -7.76 -25.86
C ALA A 510 -4.37 -7.63 -24.35
N PRO A 511 -4.37 -8.76 -23.61
CA PRO A 511 -4.01 -8.78 -22.20
C PRO A 511 -2.55 -8.41 -21.96
N GLU A 512 -2.28 -7.70 -20.87
CA GLU A 512 -0.94 -7.23 -20.49
C GLU A 512 -0.40 -7.92 -19.22
N ASN A 513 0.90 -7.80 -18.96
CA ASN A 513 1.62 -8.36 -17.81
C ASN A 513 1.47 -9.89 -17.66
N ILE A 514 1.69 -10.62 -18.76
CA ILE A 514 1.64 -12.08 -18.77
C ILE A 514 2.84 -12.63 -17.97
N ALA A 515 2.58 -13.54 -17.04
CA ALA A 515 3.58 -14.23 -16.22
C ALA A 515 3.28 -15.73 -16.17
N ALA A 516 4.33 -16.55 -16.08
CA ALA A 516 4.24 -18.00 -15.92
C ALA A 516 5.10 -18.47 -14.75
N LEU A 517 4.58 -19.40 -13.94
CA LEU A 517 5.25 -19.98 -12.78
C LEU A 517 5.12 -21.52 -12.79
N PRO A 518 6.18 -22.26 -12.43
CA PRO A 518 6.16 -23.72 -12.48
C PRO A 518 5.35 -24.29 -11.32
N LEU A 519 4.51 -25.29 -11.55
CA LEU A 519 3.88 -26.13 -10.54
C LEU A 519 4.37 -27.57 -10.71
N LYS A 520 4.13 -28.42 -9.71
CA LYS A 520 4.44 -29.84 -9.84
C LYS A 520 3.59 -30.47 -10.95
N ALA A 521 4.25 -30.87 -12.04
CA ALA A 521 3.62 -31.39 -13.27
C ALA A 521 2.61 -30.42 -13.95
N ALA A 522 2.70 -29.12 -13.70
CA ALA A 522 1.83 -28.11 -14.32
C ALA A 522 2.54 -26.75 -14.43
N ILE A 523 1.93 -25.78 -15.11
CA ILE A 523 2.40 -24.40 -15.22
C ILE A 523 1.22 -23.46 -14.94
N ARG A 524 1.40 -22.50 -14.01
CA ARG A 524 0.41 -21.44 -13.75
C ARG A 524 0.73 -20.23 -14.60
N VAL A 525 -0.21 -19.79 -15.43
CA VAL A 525 -0.12 -18.59 -16.26
C VAL A 525 -1.09 -17.55 -15.74
N SER A 526 -0.69 -16.28 -15.68
CA SER A 526 -1.54 -15.17 -15.21
C SER A 526 -1.27 -13.86 -15.95
N TRP A 527 -2.25 -12.96 -15.99
CA TRP A 527 -2.17 -11.66 -16.65
C TRP A 527 -3.03 -10.61 -15.91
N THR A 528 -2.98 -9.36 -16.37
CA THR A 528 -3.81 -8.26 -15.82
C THR A 528 -5.28 -8.48 -16.18
N ALA A 529 -6.17 -8.43 -15.19
CA ALA A 529 -7.60 -8.72 -15.38
C ALA A 529 -8.39 -7.60 -16.09
N ALA A 530 -9.50 -8.05 -16.70
CA ALA A 530 -10.67 -7.32 -17.23
C ALA A 530 -10.46 -6.52 -18.52
N ASN A 531 -10.64 -7.19 -19.65
CA ASN A 531 -11.07 -6.51 -20.88
C ASN A 531 -12.48 -5.95 -20.64
N THR A 532 -12.67 -4.64 -20.86
CA THR A 532 -13.92 -3.91 -20.57
C THR A 532 -14.79 -3.66 -21.80
N GLU A 533 -14.42 -4.23 -22.93
CA GLU A 533 -15.17 -4.14 -24.19
C GLU A 533 -16.52 -4.85 -24.04
N LEU A 534 -17.55 -4.31 -24.68
CA LEU A 534 -18.92 -4.81 -24.52
C LEU A 534 -19.15 -6.18 -25.17
N ASP A 535 -18.34 -6.51 -26.15
CA ASP A 535 -18.36 -7.75 -26.92
C ASP A 535 -17.27 -8.74 -26.49
N PHE A 536 -16.50 -8.45 -25.43
CA PHE A 536 -15.54 -9.40 -24.88
C PHE A 536 -16.23 -10.73 -24.50
N SER A 537 -15.64 -11.84 -24.94
CA SER A 537 -16.16 -13.19 -24.74
C SER A 537 -15.33 -13.98 -23.73
N HIS A 538 -14.04 -14.19 -24.03
CA HIS A 538 -13.13 -14.98 -23.20
C HIS A 538 -11.66 -14.74 -23.60
N TYR A 539 -10.73 -15.34 -22.88
CA TYR A 539 -9.32 -15.43 -23.25
C TYR A 539 -8.99 -16.80 -23.85
N ALA A 540 -8.19 -16.79 -24.92
CA ALA A 540 -7.56 -17.96 -25.51
C ALA A 540 -6.10 -18.04 -25.06
N VAL A 541 -5.72 -19.16 -24.46
CA VAL A 541 -4.35 -19.44 -24.04
C VAL A 541 -3.61 -20.15 -25.17
N MET A 542 -2.44 -19.66 -25.52
CA MET A 542 -1.56 -20.27 -26.51
C MET A 542 -0.32 -20.83 -25.83
N ARG A 543 0.05 -22.06 -26.19
CA ARG A 543 1.31 -22.73 -25.84
C ARG A 543 2.07 -23.09 -27.11
N ASP A 544 3.31 -22.61 -27.24
CA ASP A 544 4.18 -22.85 -28.39
C ASP A 544 3.49 -22.59 -29.74
N ASP A 545 2.86 -21.42 -29.85
CA ASP A 545 2.05 -20.98 -31.01
C ASP A 545 0.78 -21.81 -31.30
N VAL A 546 0.40 -22.74 -30.40
CA VAL A 546 -0.83 -23.54 -30.51
C VAL A 546 -1.86 -23.07 -29.49
N ILE A 547 -3.08 -22.76 -29.94
CA ILE A 547 -4.21 -22.42 -29.06
C ILE A 547 -4.67 -23.68 -28.32
N LEU A 548 -4.72 -23.60 -26.99
CA LEU A 548 -5.25 -24.64 -26.12
C LEU A 548 -6.78 -24.67 -26.19
N PRO A 549 -7.42 -25.83 -25.97
CA PRO A 549 -8.87 -25.99 -26.14
C PRO A 549 -9.72 -25.28 -25.07
N ASP A 550 -9.11 -24.88 -23.96
CA ASP A 550 -9.81 -24.27 -22.84
C ASP A 550 -10.16 -22.81 -23.10
N THR A 551 -11.36 -22.43 -22.65
CA THR A 551 -11.80 -21.02 -22.65
C THR A 551 -11.66 -20.46 -21.24
N VAL A 552 -10.98 -19.33 -21.10
CA VAL A 552 -10.65 -18.75 -19.79
C VAL A 552 -11.35 -17.42 -19.62
N ASN A 553 -12.19 -17.29 -18.60
CA ASN A 553 -12.88 -16.04 -18.25
C ASN A 553 -12.24 -15.29 -17.07
N ASP A 554 -11.25 -15.90 -16.45
CA ASP A 554 -10.48 -15.33 -15.36
C ASP A 554 -9.12 -14.82 -15.87
N SER A 555 -8.33 -14.16 -15.03
CA SER A 555 -6.98 -13.69 -15.38
C SER A 555 -5.87 -14.68 -15.01
N VAL A 556 -6.23 -15.95 -14.80
CA VAL A 556 -5.34 -17.05 -14.40
C VAL A 556 -5.75 -18.33 -15.12
N TYR A 557 -4.75 -19.08 -15.60
CA TYR A 557 -4.89 -20.40 -16.19
C TYR A 557 -3.86 -21.37 -15.59
N ILE A 558 -4.24 -22.64 -15.41
CA ILE A 558 -3.31 -23.70 -14.99
C ILE A 558 -3.25 -24.71 -16.14
N ASP A 559 -2.07 -24.82 -16.76
CA ASP A 559 -1.77 -25.84 -17.76
C ASP A 559 -1.22 -27.08 -17.04
N ASP A 560 -2.03 -28.13 -16.92
CA ASP A 560 -1.68 -29.40 -16.31
C ASP A 560 -1.60 -30.55 -17.33
N ASP A 561 -1.37 -30.20 -18.61
CA ASP A 561 -1.27 -31.18 -19.70
C ASP A 561 -0.09 -32.15 -19.44
N PRO A 562 -0.34 -33.48 -19.43
CA PRO A 562 0.72 -34.48 -19.25
C PRO A 562 1.88 -34.40 -20.26
N SER A 563 1.68 -33.74 -21.40
CA SER A 563 2.66 -33.55 -22.47
C SER A 563 3.73 -32.49 -22.18
N LEU A 564 3.54 -31.63 -21.17
CA LEU A 564 4.48 -30.56 -20.80
C LEU A 564 5.90 -31.10 -20.58
N GLY A 565 6.03 -32.30 -20.01
CA GLY A 565 7.32 -32.95 -19.81
C GLY A 565 8.33 -32.05 -19.10
N THR A 566 9.56 -32.00 -19.61
CA THR A 566 10.69 -31.24 -19.02
C THR A 566 11.17 -30.10 -19.90
N THR A 567 10.41 -29.72 -20.95
CA THR A 567 10.79 -28.70 -21.93
C THR A 567 10.22 -27.34 -21.58
N LEU A 568 10.90 -26.26 -22.00
CA LEU A 568 10.36 -24.90 -21.90
C LEU A 568 9.23 -24.71 -22.91
N HIS A 569 8.19 -24.04 -22.46
CA HIS A 569 7.01 -23.70 -23.24
C HIS A 569 6.82 -22.18 -23.26
N GLU A 570 6.45 -21.65 -24.43
CA GLU A 570 6.09 -20.25 -24.62
C GLU A 570 4.58 -20.06 -24.46
N TYR A 571 4.16 -19.14 -23.59
CA TYR A 571 2.76 -18.79 -23.37
C TYR A 571 2.42 -17.38 -23.84
N ARG A 572 1.33 -17.28 -24.60
CA ARG A 572 0.67 -16.02 -24.99
C ARG A 572 -0.81 -16.09 -24.68
N ILE A 573 -1.41 -14.95 -24.36
CA ILE A 573 -2.84 -14.84 -24.07
C ILE A 573 -3.45 -13.89 -25.08
N ARG A 574 -4.54 -14.31 -25.72
CA ARG A 574 -5.32 -13.46 -26.62
C ARG A 574 -6.71 -13.24 -26.04
N ALA A 575 -7.19 -12.00 -26.05
CA ALA A 575 -8.60 -11.74 -25.82
C ALA A 575 -9.39 -12.13 -27.07
N VAL A 576 -10.57 -12.71 -26.88
CA VAL A 576 -11.49 -13.13 -27.93
C VAL A 576 -12.82 -12.43 -27.72
N ASP A 577 -13.35 -11.83 -28.77
CA ASP A 577 -14.66 -11.19 -28.74
C ASP A 577 -15.80 -12.15 -29.11
N ALA A 578 -17.03 -11.66 -29.12
CA ALA A 578 -18.24 -12.41 -29.44
C ALA A 578 -18.33 -12.82 -30.92
N ASP A 579 -17.63 -12.12 -31.82
CA ASP A 579 -17.54 -12.41 -33.25
C ASP A 579 -16.41 -13.41 -33.58
N GLY A 580 -15.56 -13.71 -32.60
CA GLY A 580 -14.44 -14.63 -32.69
C GLY A 580 -13.14 -13.99 -33.18
N ASN A 581 -13.05 -12.65 -33.24
CA ASN A 581 -11.77 -11.99 -33.50
C ASN A 581 -10.88 -12.11 -32.27
N MET A 582 -9.58 -12.16 -32.50
CA MET A 582 -8.59 -12.36 -31.46
C MET A 582 -7.61 -11.19 -31.42
N SER A 583 -7.29 -10.73 -30.22
CA SER A 583 -6.40 -9.60 -29.99
C SER A 583 -5.02 -9.79 -30.64
N ASP A 584 -4.40 -8.70 -31.10
CA ASP A 584 -3.02 -8.76 -31.58
C ASP A 584 -2.01 -8.74 -30.42
N THR A 585 -1.14 -9.73 -30.36
CA THR A 585 -0.09 -9.84 -29.33
C THR A 585 1.31 -9.49 -29.88
N ALA A 586 1.41 -8.97 -31.11
CA ALA A 586 2.66 -8.57 -31.74
C ALA A 586 3.28 -7.36 -31.01
N GLY A 587 4.19 -7.64 -30.07
CA GLY A 587 4.84 -6.64 -29.23
C GLY A 587 4.75 -6.96 -27.73
N ILE A 588 3.89 -7.90 -27.34
CA ILE A 588 3.82 -8.40 -25.98
C ILE A 588 4.81 -9.57 -25.86
N ALA A 589 5.74 -9.46 -24.91
CA ALA A 589 6.68 -10.53 -24.62
C ALA A 589 5.91 -11.74 -24.07
N PRO A 590 6.20 -12.96 -24.55
CA PRO A 590 5.56 -14.15 -24.03
C PRO A 590 6.12 -14.49 -22.64
N ALA A 591 5.36 -15.26 -21.87
CA ALA A 591 5.88 -15.88 -20.66
C ALA A 591 6.47 -17.26 -20.99
N ILE A 592 7.68 -17.55 -20.53
CA ILE A 592 8.38 -18.80 -20.83
C ILE A 592 8.58 -19.58 -19.54
N MET A 593 8.12 -20.84 -19.50
CA MET A 593 8.24 -21.70 -18.32
C MET A 593 8.20 -23.19 -18.67
N LYS A 594 8.71 -24.06 -17.79
CA LYS A 594 8.50 -25.52 -17.84
C LYS A 594 7.83 -26.01 -16.55
N ALA A 595 7.18 -27.18 -16.59
CA ALA A 595 6.63 -27.80 -15.40
C ALA A 595 7.76 -28.25 -14.44
N ALA A 596 7.50 -28.24 -13.14
CA ALA A 596 8.44 -28.76 -12.15
C ALA A 596 8.41 -30.30 -12.13
N VAL A 597 9.59 -30.92 -12.25
CA VAL A 597 9.76 -32.38 -12.20
C VAL A 597 9.91 -32.85 -10.77
N LEU A 598 10.75 -32.17 -9.99
CA LEU A 598 11.11 -32.50 -8.61
C LEU A 598 11.48 -33.98 -8.46
N GLU A 599 12.47 -34.44 -9.25
CA GLU A 599 12.84 -35.85 -9.34
C GLU A 599 13.32 -36.38 -7.98
N ALA A 600 12.60 -37.39 -7.47
CA ALA A 600 12.91 -37.99 -6.18
C ALA A 600 14.30 -38.65 -6.20
N GLY A 601 15.15 -38.28 -5.24
CA GLY A 601 16.51 -38.81 -5.13
C GLY A 601 17.56 -38.07 -5.96
N ARG A 602 17.18 -37.11 -6.82
CA ARG A 602 18.11 -36.23 -7.53
C ARG A 602 18.37 -34.97 -6.72
N ILE A 603 19.64 -34.66 -6.50
CA ILE A 603 20.10 -33.60 -5.61
C ILE A 603 20.78 -32.49 -6.40
N LEU A 604 20.48 -31.23 -6.10
CA LEU A 604 21.31 -30.10 -6.52
C LEU A 604 22.13 -29.61 -5.34
N ALA A 605 23.43 -29.86 -5.38
CA ALA A 605 24.39 -29.41 -4.38
C ALA A 605 24.90 -28.01 -4.76
N VAL A 606 24.58 -27.01 -3.95
CA VAL A 606 24.84 -25.60 -4.24
C VAL A 606 25.90 -25.08 -3.27
N ASN A 607 27.03 -24.62 -3.82
CA ASN A 607 28.04 -23.92 -3.04
C ASN A 607 27.87 -22.42 -3.19
N ARG A 608 27.41 -21.76 -2.13
CA ARG A 608 27.14 -20.32 -2.04
C ARG A 608 28.23 -19.54 -1.29
N THR A 609 29.31 -20.19 -0.88
CA THR A 609 30.36 -19.56 -0.07
C THR A 609 30.95 -18.33 -0.76
N SER A 610 30.95 -17.16 -0.12
CA SER A 610 31.50 -15.92 -0.69
C SER A 610 32.86 -15.61 -0.07
N LYS A 611 33.88 -15.36 -0.91
CA LYS A 611 35.24 -15.07 -0.44
C LYS A 611 35.34 -13.57 -0.12
N SER A 612 34.94 -13.16 1.08
CA SER A 612 35.11 -11.78 1.55
C SER A 612 36.54 -11.51 2.07
N TYR A 613 36.87 -10.23 2.26
CA TYR A 613 38.23 -9.68 2.53
C TYR A 613 38.98 -10.24 3.76
N THR A 614 38.34 -11.09 4.56
CA THR A 614 38.75 -11.48 5.92
C THR A 614 39.23 -12.93 6.05
N GLY A 615 39.26 -13.71 4.97
CA GLY A 615 40.02 -14.97 4.89
C GLY A 615 39.48 -16.20 5.64
N PHE A 616 38.25 -16.14 6.18
CA PHE A 616 37.60 -17.27 6.89
C PHE A 616 36.82 -18.19 5.96
N ALA A 617 36.15 -17.67 4.92
CA ALA A 617 35.35 -18.44 3.99
C ALA A 617 36.20 -19.00 2.83
N ASP A 618 36.16 -20.32 2.59
CA ASP A 618 36.84 -20.98 1.47
C ASP A 618 35.86 -21.78 0.60
N ARG A 619 35.57 -21.23 -0.59
CA ARG A 619 34.76 -21.87 -1.63
C ARG A 619 35.24 -23.28 -1.96
N THR A 620 36.56 -23.48 -1.98
CA THR A 620 37.15 -24.78 -2.30
C THR A 620 36.79 -25.80 -1.23
N MET A 621 36.88 -25.41 0.04
CA MET A 621 36.61 -26.30 1.16
C MET A 621 35.14 -26.70 1.24
N THR A 622 34.21 -25.74 1.16
CA THR A 622 32.76 -26.04 1.12
C THR A 622 32.41 -26.90 -0.11
N GLY A 623 33.03 -26.62 -1.26
CA GLY A 623 32.82 -27.38 -2.49
C GLY A 623 33.34 -28.82 -2.38
N THR A 624 34.54 -29.01 -1.85
CA THR A 624 35.12 -30.34 -1.58
C THR A 624 34.25 -31.12 -0.60
N PHE A 625 33.85 -30.49 0.51
CA PHE A 625 32.98 -31.12 1.49
C PHE A 625 31.64 -31.58 0.90
N LEU A 626 30.96 -30.72 0.11
CA LEU A 626 29.72 -31.10 -0.58
C LEU A 626 29.93 -32.30 -1.52
N ASN A 627 31.01 -32.30 -2.30
CA ASN A 627 31.31 -33.39 -3.24
C ASN A 627 31.60 -34.70 -2.52
N ASP A 628 32.36 -34.66 -1.44
CA ASP A 628 32.75 -35.86 -0.69
C ASP A 628 31.56 -36.41 0.11
N ALA A 629 30.84 -35.54 0.84
CA ALA A 629 29.71 -35.96 1.68
C ALA A 629 28.50 -36.45 0.87
N LEU A 630 28.34 -35.97 -0.37
CA LEU A 630 27.32 -36.47 -1.30
C LEU A 630 27.86 -37.53 -2.26
N HIS A 631 29.13 -37.91 -2.14
CA HIS A 631 29.73 -38.95 -2.99
C HIS A 631 28.93 -40.25 -2.88
N GLY A 632 28.64 -40.85 -4.05
CA GLY A 632 27.81 -42.05 -4.18
C GLY A 632 26.31 -41.79 -4.31
N LEU A 633 25.85 -40.54 -4.20
CA LEU A 633 24.46 -40.12 -4.44
C LEU A 633 24.30 -39.52 -5.85
N ASN A 634 23.05 -39.44 -6.32
CA ASN A 634 22.72 -38.79 -7.58
C ASN A 634 22.62 -37.27 -7.37
N PHE A 635 23.76 -36.57 -7.47
CA PHE A 635 23.80 -35.12 -7.32
C PHE A 635 24.50 -34.42 -8.47
N ASP A 636 24.01 -33.24 -8.82
CA ASP A 636 24.67 -32.26 -9.66
C ASP A 636 25.25 -31.14 -8.78
N TYR A 637 26.41 -30.60 -9.12
CA TYR A 637 27.08 -29.55 -8.36
C TYR A 637 26.97 -28.19 -9.06
N TYR A 638 26.54 -27.17 -8.31
CA TYR A 638 26.38 -25.80 -8.78
C TYR A 638 27.23 -24.82 -7.95
N PRO A 639 28.28 -24.20 -8.53
CA PRO A 639 29.10 -23.20 -7.86
C PRO A 639 28.46 -21.81 -7.97
N ASP A 640 27.53 -21.49 -7.08
CA ASP A 640 26.88 -20.19 -7.05
C ASP A 640 27.89 -19.07 -6.68
N SER A 641 27.86 -17.98 -7.43
CA SER A 641 28.84 -16.91 -7.29
C SER A 641 28.24 -15.57 -7.66
N PHE A 642 28.94 -14.49 -7.33
CA PHE A 642 28.56 -13.14 -7.76
C PHE A 642 28.35 -13.00 -9.28
N TYR A 643 28.85 -13.95 -10.09
CA TYR A 643 28.73 -13.96 -11.55
C TYR A 643 27.68 -14.95 -12.10
N TYR A 644 27.10 -15.81 -11.24
CA TYR A 644 26.12 -16.83 -11.61
C TYR A 644 25.06 -16.92 -10.52
N THR A 645 23.88 -16.37 -10.78
CA THR A 645 22.75 -16.37 -9.84
C THR A 645 21.74 -17.45 -10.23
N MET A 646 21.55 -18.42 -9.35
CA MET A 646 20.49 -19.44 -9.49
C MET A 646 19.08 -18.82 -9.58
N ASP A 647 18.27 -19.30 -10.51
CA ASP A 647 16.85 -18.97 -10.63
C ASP A 647 15.94 -20.20 -10.38
N ILE A 648 14.63 -20.04 -10.52
CA ILE A 648 13.68 -21.14 -10.28
C ILE A 648 13.82 -22.29 -11.31
N LEU A 649 14.20 -22.03 -12.56
CA LEU A 649 14.37 -23.05 -13.60
C LEU A 649 15.53 -23.99 -13.29
N ASP A 650 16.56 -23.48 -12.61
CA ASP A 650 17.70 -24.28 -12.16
C ASP A 650 17.31 -25.29 -11.05
N MET A 651 16.25 -25.02 -10.30
CA MET A 651 15.89 -25.75 -9.08
C MET A 651 14.84 -26.85 -9.32
N ILE A 652 13.87 -26.58 -10.19
CA ILE A 652 12.61 -27.34 -10.30
C ILE A 652 12.74 -28.77 -10.87
N ASP A 653 13.91 -29.17 -11.34
CA ASP A 653 14.17 -30.55 -11.76
C ASP A 653 14.56 -31.46 -10.59
N TYR A 654 15.09 -30.89 -9.50
CA TYR A 654 15.66 -31.64 -8.39
C TYR A 654 14.62 -31.82 -7.30
N GLY A 655 14.55 -33.01 -6.70
CA GLY A 655 13.68 -33.26 -5.55
C GLY A 655 14.26 -32.77 -4.23
N LEU A 656 15.58 -32.53 -4.18
CA LEU A 656 16.28 -32.01 -3.03
C LEU A 656 17.34 -30.99 -3.44
N LEU A 657 17.35 -29.82 -2.79
CA LEU A 657 18.49 -28.91 -2.82
C LEU A 657 19.32 -29.05 -1.55
N VAL A 658 20.64 -29.09 -1.70
CA VAL A 658 21.61 -29.05 -0.58
C VAL A 658 22.46 -27.81 -0.74
N LEU A 659 22.22 -26.78 0.06
CA LEU A 659 22.94 -25.51 0.00
C LEU A 659 23.96 -25.42 1.13
N GLY A 660 25.23 -25.29 0.77
CA GLY A 660 26.32 -24.94 1.68
C GLY A 660 26.82 -23.53 1.38
N GLY A 661 26.82 -22.64 2.38
CA GLY A 661 27.24 -21.25 2.17
C GLY A 661 27.89 -20.62 3.40
N GLU A 662 29.11 -20.15 3.24
CA GLU A 662 29.89 -19.51 4.31
C GLU A 662 30.16 -18.05 3.94
N SER A 663 29.74 -17.10 4.79
CA SER A 663 30.00 -15.66 4.59
C SER A 663 30.27 -14.94 5.92
N ILE A 664 31.19 -13.97 5.90
CA ILE A 664 31.41 -12.97 6.96
C ILE A 664 31.24 -11.54 6.45
N GLY A 665 30.42 -11.37 5.41
CA GLY A 665 30.08 -10.06 4.87
C GLY A 665 28.88 -10.17 3.95
N SER A 666 27.72 -9.70 4.43
CA SER A 666 26.60 -9.30 3.60
C SER A 666 26.19 -10.28 2.48
N ASP A 667 26.07 -11.57 2.77
CA ASP A 667 25.03 -12.35 2.08
C ASP A 667 23.75 -12.11 2.86
N PHE A 668 23.18 -10.94 2.56
CA PHE A 668 21.94 -10.48 3.14
C PHE A 668 20.83 -11.41 2.65
N PHE A 669 20.13 -12.03 3.58
CA PHE A 669 18.82 -12.61 3.34
C PHE A 669 17.74 -11.51 3.06
N GLY A 670 18.09 -10.43 2.32
CA GLY A 670 17.25 -9.24 2.17
C GLY A 670 17.92 -8.04 1.52
N GLN A 671 18.68 -8.22 0.42
CA GLN A 671 18.99 -7.11 -0.49
C GLN A 671 18.02 -7.10 -1.70
N PRO A 672 17.81 -5.94 -2.34
CA PRO A 672 16.81 -5.76 -3.39
C PRO A 672 16.99 -6.67 -4.62
N PRO A 673 15.95 -6.83 -5.47
CA PRO A 673 15.85 -7.81 -6.56
C PRO A 673 16.95 -7.74 -7.63
N GLU A 674 17.72 -6.65 -7.64
CA GLU A 674 18.80 -6.40 -8.58
C GLU A 674 20.05 -7.23 -8.27
N LEU A 675 20.16 -7.83 -7.06
CA LEU A 675 21.36 -8.58 -6.62
C LEU A 675 21.14 -9.98 -5.98
N ALA A 676 19.91 -10.50 -5.83
CA ALA A 676 19.50 -11.94 -5.86
C ALA A 676 18.37 -12.33 -4.87
N GLY A 677 17.17 -12.62 -5.41
CA GLY A 677 15.96 -13.07 -4.70
C GLY A 677 15.83 -14.58 -4.47
N ILE A 678 16.89 -15.29 -4.07
CA ILE A 678 16.85 -16.76 -3.93
C ILE A 678 15.82 -17.24 -2.89
N ILE A 679 15.59 -16.50 -1.80
CA ILE A 679 14.66 -16.89 -0.73
C ILE A 679 13.25 -17.08 -1.30
N ARG A 680 12.85 -16.21 -2.22
CA ARG A 680 11.56 -16.30 -2.90
C ARG A 680 11.50 -17.55 -3.78
N TYR A 681 12.58 -17.87 -4.50
CA TYR A 681 12.67 -19.10 -5.27
C TYR A 681 12.69 -20.35 -4.39
N MET A 682 13.38 -20.34 -3.24
CA MET A 682 13.41 -21.44 -2.26
C MET A 682 12.05 -21.67 -1.61
N SER A 683 11.39 -20.59 -1.18
CA SER A 683 10.06 -20.63 -0.58
C SER A 683 9.04 -21.13 -1.60
N TYR A 684 9.11 -20.62 -2.83
CA TYR A 684 8.27 -21.10 -3.92
C TYR A 684 8.56 -22.57 -4.27
N TYR A 685 9.82 -22.97 -4.34
CA TYR A 685 10.25 -24.35 -4.57
C TYR A 685 9.74 -25.31 -3.47
N LEU A 686 9.80 -24.93 -2.20
CA LEU A 686 9.16 -25.66 -1.09
C LEU A 686 7.64 -25.72 -1.29
N SER A 687 7.01 -24.62 -1.71
CA SER A 687 5.55 -24.56 -1.91
C SER A 687 5.02 -25.51 -2.98
N ILE A 688 5.85 -25.85 -3.96
CA ILE A 688 5.52 -26.82 -5.02
C ILE A 688 5.99 -28.25 -4.69
N GLY A 689 6.50 -28.48 -3.48
CA GLY A 689 6.84 -29.80 -2.93
C GLY A 689 8.30 -30.21 -3.05
N GLY A 690 9.20 -29.27 -3.36
CA GLY A 690 10.63 -29.48 -3.26
C GLY A 690 11.10 -29.59 -1.81
N LYS A 691 12.33 -30.07 -1.59
CA LYS A 691 12.93 -30.21 -0.26
C LYS A 691 14.28 -29.49 -0.17
N ILE A 692 14.64 -28.98 1.00
CA ILE A 692 15.87 -28.18 1.14
C ILE A 692 16.70 -28.62 2.37
N ILE A 693 18.00 -28.81 2.20
CA ILE A 693 18.98 -28.84 3.30
C ILE A 693 19.87 -27.61 3.18
N ILE A 694 20.04 -26.88 4.26
CA ILE A 694 20.89 -25.68 4.33
C ILE A 694 21.92 -25.88 5.43
N PHE A 695 23.19 -25.61 5.14
CA PHE A 695 24.22 -25.45 6.16
C PHE A 695 25.14 -24.28 5.88
N GLY A 696 25.85 -23.85 6.92
CA GLY A 696 26.73 -22.67 6.88
C GLY A 696 26.21 -21.55 7.76
N ARG A 697 26.92 -20.42 7.75
CA ARG A 697 26.51 -19.21 8.47
C ARG A 697 25.73 -18.28 7.55
N TRP A 698 24.48 -17.99 7.90
CA TRP A 698 23.56 -17.23 7.06
C TRP A 698 22.97 -16.06 7.84
N GLY A 699 23.62 -14.88 7.75
CA GLY A 699 23.12 -13.63 8.33
C GLY A 699 24.13 -12.89 9.21
N ASP A 700 24.76 -11.85 8.63
CA ASP A 700 25.46 -10.79 9.35
C ASP A 700 25.05 -9.44 8.74
N VAL A 701 24.29 -8.62 9.49
CA VAL A 701 24.10 -7.21 9.14
C VAL A 701 24.97 -6.36 10.06
N TYR A 702 26.07 -5.84 9.52
CA TYR A 702 26.94 -4.92 10.24
C TYR A 702 26.32 -3.51 10.24
N ILE A 703 25.59 -3.12 11.29
CA ILE A 703 25.13 -1.74 11.50
C ILE A 703 25.95 -1.07 12.60
N GLY A 704 26.92 -0.25 12.21
CA GLY A 704 27.33 0.97 12.92
C GLY A 704 27.38 1.01 14.46
N GLY A 705 27.81 -0.05 15.16
CA GLY A 705 28.27 0.03 16.56
C GLY A 705 27.28 -0.28 17.68
N ALA A 706 26.14 -0.94 17.43
CA ALA A 706 25.27 -1.45 18.50
C ALA A 706 25.01 -2.96 18.32
N SER A 707 25.54 -3.77 19.23
CA SER A 707 25.33 -5.22 19.28
C SER A 707 24.23 -5.58 20.28
N VAL A 708 22.96 -5.67 19.82
CA VAL A 708 21.95 -6.61 20.35
C VAL A 708 20.90 -6.81 19.25
N ASP A 709 20.87 -8.03 18.72
CA ASP A 709 20.04 -8.50 17.61
C ASP A 709 18.55 -8.56 18.01
N THR A 710 17.82 -7.45 17.82
CA THR A 710 16.38 -7.37 18.12
C THR A 710 15.53 -6.60 17.10
N ALA A 711 16.10 -6.11 15.97
CA ALA A 711 15.40 -5.09 15.18
C ALA A 711 15.42 -5.20 13.63
N TYR A 712 16.01 -6.22 13.00
CA TYR A 712 16.21 -6.21 11.53
C TYR A 712 15.83 -7.49 10.78
N PHE A 713 14.74 -8.15 11.18
CA PHE A 713 13.86 -8.77 10.18
C PHE A 713 12.80 -7.72 9.83
N THR A 714 13.08 -6.89 8.81
CA THR A 714 12.15 -5.89 8.29
C THR A 714 10.77 -6.54 8.09
N PRO A 715 9.66 -5.92 8.51
CA PRO A 715 8.31 -6.43 8.25
C PRO A 715 7.98 -6.30 6.75
N GLY A 716 8.46 -7.27 5.98
CA GLY A 716 8.27 -7.42 4.54
C GLY A 716 8.04 -8.89 4.17
N LEU A 717 7.82 -9.19 2.88
CA LEU A 717 7.58 -10.55 2.34
C LEU A 717 8.57 -11.61 2.86
N ASP A 718 9.79 -11.20 3.19
CA ASP A 718 10.86 -12.13 3.57
C ASP A 718 10.68 -12.66 5.01
N ASN A 719 10.16 -11.86 5.96
CA ASN A 719 9.84 -12.35 7.31
C ASN A 719 8.67 -13.35 7.29
N PHE A 720 7.73 -13.16 6.35
CA PHE A 720 6.69 -14.14 6.07
C PHE A 720 7.29 -15.44 5.53
N ALA A 721 8.25 -15.37 4.60
CA ALA A 721 8.90 -16.56 4.09
C ALA A 721 9.65 -17.36 5.17
N TYR A 722 10.37 -16.67 6.05
CA TYR A 722 11.07 -17.28 7.18
C TYR A 722 10.16 -17.93 8.21
N THR A 723 9.10 -17.23 8.59
CA THR A 723 8.16 -17.73 9.59
C THR A 723 7.28 -18.84 9.01
N GLU A 724 6.86 -18.72 7.75
CA GLU A 724 5.93 -19.65 7.10
C GLU A 724 6.60 -20.91 6.55
N TYR A 725 7.74 -20.78 5.85
CA TYR A 725 8.40 -21.92 5.19
C TYR A 725 9.52 -22.55 6.02
N PHE A 726 10.28 -21.75 6.78
CA PHE A 726 11.46 -22.22 7.55
C PHE A 726 11.26 -22.21 9.07
N ASN A 727 10.10 -21.77 9.54
CA ASN A 727 9.72 -21.63 10.93
C ASN A 727 10.75 -20.91 11.82
N ILE A 728 11.39 -19.87 11.31
CA ILE A 728 12.29 -19.02 12.08
C ILE A 728 11.49 -17.80 12.53
N ALA A 729 11.29 -17.63 13.84
CA ALA A 729 10.68 -16.44 14.40
C ALA A 729 11.64 -15.24 14.33
N TYR A 730 12.91 -15.48 14.73
CA TYR A 730 14.04 -14.55 14.61
C TYR A 730 15.34 -15.29 14.98
N GLN A 731 16.49 -14.73 14.62
CA GLN A 731 17.81 -15.21 15.05
C GLN A 731 18.37 -14.29 16.15
N VAL A 732 19.26 -14.83 16.99
CA VAL A 732 19.96 -14.10 18.05
C VAL A 732 21.45 -14.41 17.94
N GLN A 733 22.27 -13.40 17.69
CA GLN A 733 23.72 -13.55 17.70
C GLN A 733 24.24 -13.94 19.10
N PRO A 734 25.27 -14.81 19.19
CA PRO A 734 25.90 -15.16 20.45
C PRO A 734 26.53 -13.93 21.12
N LEU A 735 26.46 -13.86 22.45
CA LEU A 735 27.12 -12.80 23.23
C LEU A 735 28.64 -12.88 22.99
N SER A 736 29.18 -11.92 22.25
CA SER A 736 30.62 -11.82 22.03
C SER A 736 31.29 -11.05 23.18
N TYR A 737 32.43 -11.52 23.67
CA TYR A 737 33.29 -10.71 24.55
C TYR A 737 33.97 -9.64 23.71
N LEU A 738 33.50 -8.39 23.83
CA LEU A 738 34.14 -7.21 23.23
C LEU A 738 35.47 -6.95 23.94
N TYR A 739 36.59 -7.30 23.31
CA TYR A 739 37.90 -6.75 23.67
C TYR A 739 38.09 -5.43 22.94
N SER A 740 38.22 -4.33 23.68
CA SER A 740 38.64 -3.04 23.13
C SER A 740 40.15 -2.87 23.35
N ASP A 741 40.95 -2.99 22.29
CA ASP A 741 42.31 -2.45 22.27
C ASP A 741 42.36 -1.34 21.20
N GLY A 742 42.63 -0.11 21.64
CA GLY A 742 42.89 1.01 20.71
C GLY A 742 41.73 1.49 19.82
N GLY A 743 40.46 1.19 20.14
CA GLY A 743 39.30 1.74 19.42
C GLY A 743 38.74 0.86 18.30
N LEU A 744 39.20 -0.38 18.18
CA LEU A 744 38.56 -1.44 17.38
C LEU A 744 37.94 -2.47 18.33
N ASN A 745 36.64 -2.72 18.17
CA ASN A 745 35.89 -3.72 18.91
C ASN A 745 36.04 -5.08 18.21
N TYR A 746 36.66 -6.07 18.86
CA TYR A 746 36.75 -7.44 18.34
C TYR A 746 35.70 -8.34 18.98
N THR A 747 34.98 -9.12 18.17
CA THR A 747 34.04 -10.16 18.63
C THR A 747 34.77 -11.49 18.75
N THR A 748 34.84 -12.08 19.95
CA THR A 748 35.27 -13.48 20.13
C THR A 748 34.07 -14.32 20.53
N SER A 749 33.75 -15.37 19.76
CA SER A 749 32.77 -16.38 20.19
C SER A 749 33.47 -17.51 20.94
N ASP A 750 32.73 -18.11 21.87
CA ASP A 750 33.15 -19.24 22.69
C ASP A 750 32.75 -20.60 22.10
N PHE A 751 32.22 -20.62 20.86
CA PHE A 751 31.84 -21.83 20.15
C PHE A 751 32.99 -22.84 20.08
N VAL A 752 32.72 -24.10 20.43
CA VAL A 752 33.65 -25.23 20.26
C VAL A 752 33.03 -26.42 19.54
N GLY A 753 31.71 -26.45 19.40
CA GLY A 753 31.00 -27.54 18.75
C GLY A 753 29.48 -27.41 18.81
N ALA A 754 28.79 -28.48 18.47
CA ALA A 754 27.35 -28.59 18.61
C ALA A 754 26.96 -29.94 19.21
N HIS A 755 26.15 -29.92 20.25
CA HIS A 755 25.56 -31.11 20.86
C HIS A 755 24.37 -31.60 20.04
N SER A 756 24.39 -32.88 19.70
CA SER A 756 23.29 -33.54 19.01
C SER A 756 22.15 -33.86 19.98
N HIS A 757 20.91 -33.64 19.52
CA HIS A 757 19.69 -34.03 20.23
C HIS A 757 18.99 -35.23 19.58
N MET A 758 19.58 -35.80 18.54
CA MET A 758 18.91 -36.78 17.71
C MET A 758 19.81 -37.95 17.29
N ALA A 759 19.25 -39.15 17.33
CA ALA A 759 19.93 -40.35 16.85
C ALA A 759 20.28 -40.23 15.35
N GLY A 760 21.48 -40.62 14.98
CA GLY A 760 22.01 -40.51 13.61
C GLY A 760 22.81 -39.22 13.35
N TYR A 761 22.62 -38.20 14.18
CA TYR A 761 23.42 -36.97 14.17
C TYR A 761 24.53 -37.08 15.23
N PRO A 762 25.82 -37.09 14.85
CA PRO A 762 26.91 -37.09 15.84
C PRO A 762 27.09 -35.70 16.44
N ASP A 763 27.66 -35.61 17.65
CA ASP A 763 28.19 -34.35 18.17
C ASP A 763 29.22 -33.79 17.18
N LEU A 764 29.12 -32.49 16.91
CA LEU A 764 30.03 -31.80 16.01
C LEU A 764 31.07 -31.08 16.86
N VAL A 765 32.34 -31.26 16.53
CA VAL A 765 33.44 -30.57 17.21
C VAL A 765 34.16 -29.72 16.18
N TRP A 766 34.49 -28.48 16.53
CA TRP A 766 35.24 -27.59 15.67
C TRP A 766 36.64 -28.14 15.35
N ASP A 767 37.09 -28.05 14.09
CA ASP A 767 38.45 -28.48 13.74
C ASP A 767 39.51 -27.47 14.25
N SER A 768 40.23 -27.90 15.29
CA SER A 768 41.32 -27.13 15.90
C SER A 768 42.48 -26.79 14.94
N VAL A 769 42.70 -27.57 13.87
CA VAL A 769 43.76 -27.33 12.87
C VAL A 769 43.38 -26.16 11.95
N LEU A 770 42.11 -26.09 11.52
CA LEU A 770 41.56 -24.98 10.74
C LEU A 770 41.61 -23.67 11.56
N THR A 771 41.34 -23.75 12.87
CA THR A 771 41.45 -22.62 13.81
C THR A 771 42.81 -21.92 13.77
N ILE A 772 43.89 -22.69 13.60
CA ILE A 772 45.27 -22.20 13.60
C ILE A 772 45.67 -21.62 12.22
N GLN A 773 45.10 -22.13 11.13
CA GLN A 773 45.42 -21.67 9.77
C GLN A 773 44.83 -20.29 9.44
N HIS A 774 43.71 -19.90 10.07
CA HIS A 774 43.02 -18.63 9.79
C HIS A 774 43.47 -17.44 10.67
N THR A 775 44.54 -17.55 11.47
CA THR A 775 45.06 -16.44 12.30
C THR A 775 45.76 -15.31 11.51
N GLY A 776 45.66 -15.32 10.17
CA GLY A 776 46.32 -14.39 9.26
C GLY A 776 45.40 -13.29 8.76
N THR A 777 45.67 -12.06 9.23
CA THR A 777 45.16 -10.75 8.76
C THR A 777 43.71 -10.36 9.14
N LEU A 778 43.60 -9.21 9.83
CA LEU A 778 42.42 -8.50 10.39
C LEU A 778 41.86 -8.94 11.77
N LEU A 779 42.14 -10.15 12.27
CA LEU A 779 41.75 -10.61 13.63
C LEU A 779 42.97 -10.98 14.52
N SER A 780 44.10 -10.32 14.34
CA SER A 780 45.38 -10.68 14.98
C SER A 780 45.53 -10.21 16.44
N GLY A 781 44.52 -10.45 17.29
CA GLY A 781 44.55 -10.03 18.69
C GLY A 781 43.98 -11.02 19.71
N THR A 782 42.98 -11.83 19.35
CA THR A 782 42.27 -12.67 20.33
C THR A 782 41.71 -13.94 19.68
N SER A 783 41.99 -15.09 20.28
CA SER A 783 41.56 -16.43 19.86
C SER A 783 40.03 -16.58 19.82
N GLY A 784 39.39 -16.34 18.68
CA GLY A 784 37.93 -16.44 18.54
C GLY A 784 37.50 -17.05 17.21
N ILE A 785 36.63 -18.06 17.29
CA ILE A 785 35.90 -18.65 16.16
C ILE A 785 34.65 -17.76 15.93
N PRO A 786 34.32 -17.34 14.69
CA PRO A 786 33.00 -16.80 14.37
C PRO A 786 31.94 -17.86 14.72
N GLY A 787 31.14 -17.60 15.75
CA GLY A 787 30.11 -18.54 16.21
C GLY A 787 28.85 -18.47 15.36
N PRO A 788 28.08 -19.56 15.28
CA PRO A 788 26.75 -19.53 14.68
C PRO A 788 25.77 -18.64 15.46
N SER A 789 24.70 -18.19 14.80
CA SER A 789 23.57 -17.52 15.43
C SER A 789 22.58 -18.54 16.00
N PHE A 790 21.90 -18.19 17.09
CA PHE A 790 20.85 -19.03 17.66
C PHE A 790 19.52 -18.76 16.96
N ALA A 791 18.80 -19.80 16.56
CA ALA A 791 17.48 -19.66 16.00
C ALA A 791 16.40 -19.75 17.09
N VAL A 792 15.45 -18.82 17.06
CA VAL A 792 14.18 -18.94 17.78
C VAL A 792 13.14 -19.46 16.81
N LEU A 793 12.58 -20.64 17.11
CA LEU A 793 11.68 -21.35 16.21
C LEU A 793 10.21 -20.92 16.41
N ALA A 794 9.45 -20.84 15.31
CA ALA A 794 8.04 -20.47 15.27
C ALA A 794 7.12 -21.68 15.05
N GLY A 795 6.29 -22.01 16.03
CA GLY A 795 5.25 -23.04 15.88
C GLY A 795 5.76 -24.49 15.92
N ALA A 796 4.85 -25.45 15.75
CA ALA A 796 5.13 -26.89 15.83
C ALA A 796 4.48 -27.63 14.64
N PRO A 797 5.06 -28.76 14.17
CA PRO A 797 6.17 -29.51 14.75
C PRO A 797 7.52 -29.29 14.02
N ILE A 798 8.54 -28.85 14.76
CA ILE A 798 9.93 -28.73 14.30
C ILE A 798 10.78 -29.53 15.27
N ASP A 799 11.70 -30.34 14.76
CA ASP A 799 12.66 -31.07 15.60
C ASP A 799 13.95 -30.26 15.73
N THR A 800 14.44 -30.06 16.95
CA THR A 800 15.79 -29.57 17.20
C THR A 800 16.80 -30.68 16.92
N LEU A 801 17.79 -30.40 16.08
CA LEU A 801 18.89 -31.30 15.73
C LEU A 801 20.13 -31.03 16.57
N TYR A 802 20.50 -29.76 16.67
CA TYR A 802 21.75 -29.34 17.28
C TYR A 802 21.56 -28.13 18.19
N THR A 803 22.26 -28.16 19.33
CA THR A 803 22.42 -27.00 20.19
C THR A 803 23.89 -26.62 20.33
N TYR A 804 24.14 -25.34 20.56
CA TYR A 804 25.46 -24.76 20.71
C TYR A 804 26.22 -25.36 21.91
N ASP A 805 27.47 -25.78 21.67
CA ASP A 805 28.44 -26.19 22.69
C ASP A 805 29.48 -25.05 22.85
N SER A 806 29.46 -24.47 24.05
CA SER A 806 30.30 -23.36 24.45
C SER A 806 31.51 -23.86 25.25
N ARG A 807 32.67 -23.24 25.02
CA ARG A 807 33.95 -23.62 25.65
C ARG A 807 33.90 -23.66 27.18
N ASN A 808 33.01 -22.89 27.80
CA ASN A 808 32.95 -22.62 29.23
C ASN A 808 31.58 -22.93 29.85
N ASP A 809 30.72 -23.70 29.18
CA ASP A 809 29.33 -23.97 29.60
C ASP A 809 28.58 -22.68 29.96
N SER A 810 28.71 -21.66 29.11
CA SER A 810 28.13 -20.34 29.33
C SER A 810 26.61 -20.42 29.36
N VAL A 811 26.00 -19.93 30.45
CA VAL A 811 24.53 -19.92 30.64
C VAL A 811 23.75 -19.14 29.56
N PHE A 812 24.44 -18.37 28.72
CA PHE A 812 23.83 -17.57 27.66
C PHE A 812 23.91 -18.21 26.28
N THR A 813 24.92 -19.04 26.03
CA THR A 813 25.22 -19.61 24.71
C THR A 813 25.01 -21.12 24.68
N GLU A 814 25.33 -21.81 25.77
CA GLU A 814 25.16 -23.26 25.93
C GLU A 814 23.70 -23.69 25.72
N GLY A 815 23.49 -24.73 24.90
CA GLY A 815 22.17 -25.32 24.69
C GLY A 815 21.22 -24.53 23.78
N GLN A 816 21.65 -23.40 23.20
CA GLN A 816 20.85 -22.64 22.25
C GLN A 816 20.73 -23.35 20.89
N VAL A 817 19.59 -23.26 20.21
CA VAL A 817 19.32 -24.00 18.96
C VAL A 817 20.13 -23.44 17.79
N ILE A 818 20.89 -24.29 17.12
CA ILE A 818 21.69 -23.96 15.92
C ILE A 818 21.48 -24.96 14.78
N GLY A 819 20.59 -25.94 14.96
CA GLY A 819 20.15 -26.81 13.88
C GLY A 819 18.77 -27.38 14.16
N TRP A 820 17.92 -27.41 13.15
CA TRP A 820 16.53 -27.88 13.25
C TRP A 820 16.02 -28.41 11.90
N ARG A 821 14.89 -29.12 11.93
CA ARG A 821 14.24 -29.64 10.72
C ARG A 821 12.72 -29.68 10.84
N SER A 822 12.06 -29.65 9.68
CA SER A 822 10.64 -29.94 9.51
C SER A 822 10.50 -31.12 8.54
N LEU A 823 9.84 -32.20 8.97
CA LEU A 823 9.59 -33.39 8.17
C LEU A 823 8.10 -33.75 8.19
N GLY A 824 7.57 -34.21 7.06
CA GLY A 824 6.16 -34.65 6.93
C GLY A 824 5.10 -33.55 7.08
N GLY A 825 5.52 -32.27 7.14
CA GLY A 825 4.66 -31.09 7.03
C GLY A 825 4.47 -30.63 5.57
N PRO A 826 3.82 -29.47 5.34
CA PRO A 826 3.65 -28.91 3.99
C PRO A 826 4.98 -28.49 3.34
N TYR A 827 6.00 -28.20 4.16
CA TYR A 827 7.35 -27.82 3.74
C TYR A 827 8.37 -28.70 4.48
N GLU A 828 9.22 -29.40 3.72
CA GLU A 828 10.25 -30.29 4.27
C GLU A 828 11.64 -29.69 4.10
N TYR A 829 12.33 -29.48 5.21
CA TYR A 829 13.68 -28.91 5.20
C TYR A 829 14.51 -29.32 6.42
N VAL A 830 15.83 -29.24 6.29
CA VAL A 830 16.81 -29.26 7.39
C VAL A 830 17.62 -27.97 7.32
N PHE A 831 17.76 -27.29 8.44
CA PHE A 831 18.53 -26.08 8.56
C PHE A 831 19.62 -26.27 9.63
N LEU A 832 20.87 -26.04 9.24
CA LEU A 832 22.03 -26.12 10.10
C LEU A 832 22.72 -24.75 10.07
N GLU A 833 22.42 -23.90 11.05
CA GLU A 833 23.05 -22.60 11.22
C GLU A 833 24.45 -22.82 11.78
N LEU A 834 25.32 -23.53 11.05
CA LEU A 834 26.70 -23.79 11.42
C LEU A 834 27.51 -24.26 10.20
N PRO A 835 28.80 -23.91 10.16
CA PRO A 835 29.64 -24.19 9.01
C PRO A 835 30.15 -25.63 9.03
N LEU A 836 29.38 -26.59 8.48
CA LEU A 836 29.75 -28.01 8.50
C LEU A 836 31.14 -28.28 7.92
N SER A 837 31.54 -27.50 6.90
CA SER A 837 32.85 -27.64 6.25
C SER A 837 34.05 -27.30 7.17
N PHE A 838 33.81 -26.75 8.36
CA PHE A 838 34.83 -26.41 9.38
C PHE A 838 34.76 -27.29 10.64
N MET A 839 33.84 -28.24 10.68
CA MET A 839 33.73 -29.21 11.77
C MET A 839 34.64 -30.40 11.50
N ALA A 840 34.88 -31.21 12.53
CA ALA A 840 35.54 -32.50 12.41
C ALA A 840 34.88 -33.32 11.30
N TYR A 841 35.67 -33.60 10.27
CA TYR A 841 35.18 -34.01 8.95
C TYR A 841 34.23 -35.22 9.00
N ASP A 842 34.62 -36.30 9.67
CA ASP A 842 33.82 -37.54 9.76
C ASP A 842 32.43 -37.28 10.39
N ALA A 843 32.38 -36.41 11.40
CA ALA A 843 31.12 -36.07 12.08
C ALA A 843 30.25 -35.15 11.21
N ALA A 844 30.86 -34.18 10.53
CA ALA A 844 30.15 -33.28 9.62
C ALA A 844 29.59 -34.01 8.39
N GLU A 845 30.36 -34.94 7.81
CA GLU A 845 29.91 -35.81 6.72
C GLU A 845 28.74 -36.67 7.18
N ALA A 846 28.85 -37.32 8.33
CA ALA A 846 27.77 -38.14 8.89
C ALA A 846 26.50 -37.31 9.15
N ALA A 847 26.62 -36.08 9.66
CA ALA A 847 25.49 -35.18 9.86
C ALA A 847 24.78 -34.80 8.55
N LEU A 848 25.52 -34.44 7.51
CA LEU A 848 24.92 -34.12 6.20
C LEU A 848 24.28 -35.36 5.56
N ARG A 849 24.93 -36.53 5.65
CA ARG A 849 24.35 -37.79 5.16
C ARG A 849 23.10 -38.19 5.93
N GLN A 850 23.03 -37.93 7.23
CA GLN A 850 21.81 -38.14 8.01
C GLN A 850 20.69 -37.18 7.57
N ALA A 851 21.00 -35.90 7.34
CA ALA A 851 20.03 -34.93 6.82
C ALA A 851 19.47 -35.33 5.45
N VAL A 852 20.32 -35.87 4.56
CA VAL A 852 19.89 -36.40 3.26
C VAL A 852 19.00 -37.65 3.44
N SER A 853 19.36 -38.53 4.38
CA SER A 853 18.53 -39.69 4.75
C SER A 853 17.15 -39.27 5.26
N ASP A 854 17.08 -38.21 6.07
CA ASP A 854 15.83 -37.68 6.61
C ASP A 854 14.89 -37.15 5.51
N MET A 855 15.46 -36.66 4.40
CA MET A 855 14.71 -36.25 3.21
C MET A 855 14.16 -37.43 2.39
N GLY A 856 14.47 -38.67 2.81
CA GLY A 856 14.01 -39.91 2.18
C GLY A 856 14.96 -40.45 1.10
N ILE A 857 16.22 -39.98 1.06
CA ILE A 857 17.23 -40.44 0.09
C ILE A 857 18.19 -41.40 0.80
N SER A 858 18.24 -42.66 0.34
CA SER A 858 19.13 -43.67 0.93
C SER A 858 20.61 -43.30 0.78
N THR A 859 21.34 -43.23 1.89
CA THR A 859 22.77 -42.85 1.92
C THR A 859 23.75 -44.01 2.08
N ALA A 860 23.28 -45.26 2.13
CA ALA A 860 24.14 -46.43 2.26
C ALA A 860 24.90 -46.73 0.95
N VAL A 861 26.23 -46.72 1.00
CA VAL A 861 27.07 -47.47 0.04
C VAL A 861 26.94 -48.93 0.42
N GLY A 862 26.52 -49.77 -0.52
CA GLY A 862 26.06 -51.13 -0.25
C GLY A 862 26.96 -51.95 0.68
N ASP A 863 26.48 -52.19 1.90
CA ASP A 863 26.65 -53.44 2.63
C ASP A 863 25.38 -53.71 3.43
N GLN A 864 25.01 -54.98 3.48
CA GLN A 864 23.68 -55.51 3.81
C GLN A 864 23.13 -54.97 5.14
N ALA A 865 21.92 -54.38 5.09
CA ALA A 865 21.20 -53.89 6.25
C ALA A 865 20.80 -55.04 7.21
N GLU A 866 21.12 -54.91 8.49
CA GLU A 866 20.38 -55.60 9.55
C GLU A 866 19.04 -54.87 9.77
N PRO A 867 17.89 -55.58 9.79
CA PRO A 867 16.57 -54.96 9.76
C PRO A 867 16.21 -54.31 11.10
N THR A 868 15.58 -53.14 11.03
CA THR A 868 14.90 -52.49 12.16
C THR A 868 13.86 -53.44 12.74
N PRO A 869 13.84 -53.68 14.07
CA PRO A 869 12.88 -54.60 14.66
C PRO A 869 11.45 -54.10 14.43
N LEU A 870 10.64 -54.95 13.82
CA LEU A 870 9.23 -54.68 13.57
C LEU A 870 8.45 -54.68 14.90
N PRO A 871 7.36 -53.90 15.00
CA PRO A 871 6.47 -53.94 16.16
C PRO A 871 5.95 -55.36 16.41
N ASP A 872 5.67 -55.72 17.68
CA ASP A 872 5.23 -57.09 18.01
C ASP A 872 3.78 -57.41 17.58
N GLU A 873 2.94 -56.39 17.37
CA GLU A 873 1.52 -56.58 16.99
C GLU A 873 0.94 -55.42 16.15
N PHE A 874 -0.19 -55.67 15.49
CA PHE A 874 -0.98 -54.63 14.83
C PHE A 874 -1.52 -53.67 15.87
N ALA A 875 -1.17 -52.39 15.78
CA ALA A 875 -1.62 -51.36 16.71
C ALA A 875 -2.28 -50.21 15.97
N LEU A 876 -3.47 -49.80 16.39
CA LEU A 876 -4.07 -48.53 16.00
C LEU A 876 -3.75 -47.51 17.08
N LEU A 877 -3.08 -46.41 16.72
CA LEU A 877 -2.65 -45.37 17.65
C LEU A 877 -3.74 -44.31 17.84
N GLN A 878 -3.64 -43.54 18.93
CA GLN A 878 -4.51 -42.40 19.17
C GLN A 878 -4.27 -41.34 18.10
N ASN A 879 -5.34 -40.83 17.48
CA ASN A 879 -5.23 -39.76 16.48
C ASN A 879 -4.71 -38.48 17.14
N TYR A 880 -3.94 -37.69 16.39
CA TYR A 880 -3.39 -36.43 16.87
C TYR A 880 -3.51 -35.33 15.80
N PRO A 881 -3.99 -34.12 16.16
CA PRO A 881 -4.53 -33.74 17.47
C PRO A 881 -5.85 -34.47 17.81
N ASN A 882 -6.23 -34.51 19.10
CA ASN A 882 -7.55 -34.97 19.58
C ASN A 882 -7.89 -34.30 20.93
N PRO A 883 -8.87 -33.38 21.02
CA PRO A 883 -9.76 -32.94 19.95
C PRO A 883 -9.02 -32.24 18.80
N PHE A 884 -9.60 -32.26 17.60
CA PHE A 884 -9.01 -31.67 16.40
C PHE A 884 -9.97 -30.70 15.69
N ASN A 885 -9.42 -29.78 14.90
CA ASN A 885 -10.17 -28.81 14.07
C ASN A 885 -9.30 -28.34 12.87
N PRO A 886 -9.69 -28.56 11.59
CA PRO A 886 -10.61 -29.56 11.09
C PRO A 886 -9.93 -30.91 10.79
N SER A 887 -8.59 -31.01 10.86
CA SER A 887 -7.84 -32.20 10.44
C SER A 887 -7.11 -32.93 11.58
N THR A 888 -6.93 -34.25 11.44
CA THR A 888 -6.20 -35.10 12.38
C THR A 888 -5.49 -36.25 11.67
N THR A 889 -4.38 -36.71 12.25
CA THR A 889 -3.61 -37.85 11.73
C THR A 889 -3.96 -39.12 12.51
N ILE A 890 -4.38 -40.15 11.79
CA ILE A 890 -4.60 -41.51 12.28
C ILE A 890 -3.37 -42.35 11.92
N ALA A 891 -2.77 -43.00 12.91
CA ALA A 891 -1.56 -43.80 12.72
C ALA A 891 -1.78 -45.26 13.15
N PHE A 892 -1.19 -46.22 12.43
CA PHE A 892 -1.25 -47.64 12.77
C PHE A 892 0.00 -48.41 12.35
N ASN A 893 0.30 -49.50 13.05
CA ASN A 893 1.48 -50.35 12.81
C ASN A 893 1.11 -51.66 12.12
N ASN A 894 1.94 -52.08 11.16
CA ASN A 894 1.98 -53.43 10.62
C ASN A 894 3.21 -54.17 11.21
N PRO A 895 3.02 -55.19 12.06
CA PRO A 895 4.11 -55.97 12.65
C PRO A 895 4.73 -56.97 11.65
N GLU A 896 4.06 -57.25 10.55
CA GLU A 896 4.50 -58.25 9.57
C GLU A 896 5.65 -57.71 8.73
N SER A 897 6.61 -58.56 8.41
CA SER A 897 7.74 -58.24 7.52
C SER A 897 7.35 -58.13 6.04
N ARG A 898 6.06 -58.16 5.73
CA ARG A 898 5.48 -58.01 4.39
C ARG A 898 4.29 -57.05 4.39
N PRO A 899 3.93 -56.45 3.26
CA PRO A 899 2.74 -55.62 3.16
C PRO A 899 1.45 -56.42 3.42
N VAL A 900 0.50 -55.83 4.16
CA VAL A 900 -0.80 -56.45 4.49
C VAL A 900 -1.94 -55.56 4.02
N LYS A 901 -2.98 -56.15 3.43
CA LYS A 901 -4.19 -55.40 3.04
C LYS A 901 -4.88 -54.85 4.29
N ALA A 902 -5.03 -53.54 4.34
CA ALA A 902 -5.65 -52.83 5.45
C ALA A 902 -6.59 -51.73 4.97
N THR A 903 -7.63 -51.48 5.77
CA THR A 903 -8.57 -50.39 5.54
C THR A 903 -8.75 -49.58 6.83
N VAL A 904 -8.79 -48.25 6.72
CA VAL A 904 -9.09 -47.33 7.83
C VAL A 904 -10.31 -46.49 7.47
N GLY A 905 -11.41 -46.71 8.18
CA GLY A 905 -12.67 -45.98 8.02
C GLY A 905 -12.97 -45.11 9.23
N VAL A 906 -13.56 -43.94 9.00
CA VAL A 906 -14.11 -43.03 10.01
C VAL A 906 -15.62 -43.21 10.08
N TYR A 907 -16.17 -43.32 11.28
CA TYR A 907 -17.57 -43.63 11.55
C TYR A 907 -18.17 -42.64 12.55
N ASN A 908 -19.45 -42.32 12.36
CA ASN A 908 -20.20 -41.52 13.33
C ASN A 908 -20.67 -42.36 14.54
N ILE A 909 -21.33 -41.72 15.52
CA ILE A 909 -21.84 -42.41 16.72
C ILE A 909 -22.88 -43.51 16.45
N LEU A 910 -23.53 -43.48 15.27
CA LEU A 910 -24.49 -44.51 14.83
C LEU A 910 -23.77 -45.68 14.13
N GLY A 911 -22.45 -45.64 14.01
CA GLY A 911 -21.65 -46.66 13.31
C GLY A 911 -21.71 -46.56 11.79
N GLN A 912 -22.25 -45.46 11.24
CA GLN A 912 -22.28 -45.23 9.79
C GLN A 912 -20.92 -44.72 9.33
N LEU A 913 -20.43 -45.23 8.19
CA LEU A 913 -19.18 -44.77 7.59
C LEU A 913 -19.35 -43.33 7.11
N VAL A 914 -18.46 -42.46 7.56
CA VAL A 914 -18.36 -41.05 7.19
C VAL A 914 -17.36 -40.88 6.05
N ARG A 915 -16.19 -41.53 6.16
CA ARG A 915 -15.16 -41.52 5.12
C ARG A 915 -14.21 -42.71 5.25
N GLN A 916 -13.90 -43.35 4.14
CA GLN A 916 -12.76 -44.26 4.04
C GLN A 916 -11.48 -43.44 3.82
N VAL A 917 -10.57 -43.43 4.79
CA VAL A 917 -9.33 -42.61 4.73
C VAL A 917 -8.13 -43.41 4.23
N PHE A 918 -8.17 -44.74 4.33
CA PHE A 918 -7.13 -45.62 3.77
C PHE A 918 -7.75 -46.93 3.25
N ASP A 919 -7.39 -47.35 2.04
CA ASP A 919 -7.73 -48.67 1.51
C ASP A 919 -6.59 -49.16 0.60
N GLY A 920 -5.67 -49.97 1.14
CA GLY A 920 -4.41 -50.25 0.46
C GLY A 920 -3.59 -51.35 1.14
N LEU A 921 -2.37 -51.56 0.63
CA LEU A 921 -1.38 -52.42 1.26
C LEU A 921 -0.57 -51.60 2.26
N ALA A 922 -0.72 -51.88 3.56
CA ALA A 922 0.07 -51.27 4.61
C ALA A 922 1.46 -51.91 4.64
N GLN A 923 2.51 -51.11 4.47
CA GLN A 923 3.91 -51.55 4.50
C GLN A 923 4.30 -52.01 5.92
N PRO A 924 5.33 -52.86 6.08
CA PRO A 924 5.91 -53.19 7.39
C PRO A 924 6.25 -51.91 8.19
N GLY A 925 5.86 -51.85 9.46
CA GLY A 925 6.08 -50.67 10.32
C GLY A 925 4.89 -49.70 10.37
N LEU A 926 5.20 -48.42 10.64
CA LEU A 926 4.20 -47.38 10.96
C LEU A 926 3.62 -46.73 9.68
N THR A 927 2.29 -46.72 9.56
CA THR A 927 1.54 -46.01 8.51
C THR A 927 0.76 -44.85 9.13
N ARG A 928 0.75 -43.67 8.47
CA ARG A 928 0.00 -42.47 8.88
C ARG A 928 -0.95 -42.04 7.78
N VAL A 929 -2.15 -41.61 8.17
CA VAL A 929 -3.24 -41.25 7.26
C VAL A 929 -3.98 -40.03 7.83
N VAL A 930 -4.27 -39.03 7.00
CA VAL A 930 -4.95 -37.81 7.45
C VAL A 930 -6.46 -37.90 7.17
N TRP A 931 -7.26 -37.47 8.14
CA TRP A 931 -8.66 -37.11 7.91
C TRP A 931 -8.81 -35.60 8.05
N ASP A 932 -9.40 -34.96 7.04
CA ASP A 932 -9.62 -33.51 6.91
C ASP A 932 -10.96 -33.03 7.50
N GLY A 933 -11.67 -33.90 8.21
CA GLY A 933 -12.98 -33.60 8.78
C GLY A 933 -14.13 -33.57 7.74
N ARG A 934 -13.93 -34.06 6.51
CA ARG A 934 -14.98 -34.15 5.47
C ARG A 934 -15.52 -35.58 5.28
N ASP A 935 -16.76 -35.70 4.84
CA ASP A 935 -17.38 -36.96 4.42
C ASP A 935 -16.97 -37.38 2.99
N GLU A 936 -17.44 -38.53 2.50
CA GLU A 936 -17.13 -39.02 1.14
C GLU A 936 -17.64 -38.12 0.00
N GLN A 937 -18.60 -37.23 0.28
CA GLN A 937 -19.11 -36.27 -0.69
C GLN A 937 -18.41 -34.90 -0.57
N GLY A 938 -17.34 -34.81 0.22
CA GLY A 938 -16.56 -33.58 0.42
C GLY A 938 -17.22 -32.56 1.35
N ARG A 939 -18.34 -32.90 2.00
CA ARG A 939 -19.05 -32.01 2.94
C ARG A 939 -18.40 -32.09 4.31
N GLU A 940 -18.41 -30.99 5.04
CA GLU A 940 -17.87 -30.95 6.40
C GLU A 940 -18.67 -31.84 7.36
N ALA A 941 -17.95 -32.64 8.14
CA ALA A 941 -18.52 -33.40 9.25
C ALA A 941 -18.90 -32.45 10.40
N ALA A 942 -20.00 -32.75 11.10
CA ALA A 942 -20.46 -31.95 12.25
C ALA A 942 -19.51 -32.09 13.45
N SER A 943 -19.39 -31.07 14.31
CA SER A 943 -18.67 -31.21 15.58
C SER A 943 -19.26 -32.35 16.40
N GLY A 944 -18.41 -33.19 17.00
CA GLY A 944 -18.89 -34.34 17.74
C GLY A 944 -17.87 -35.46 17.88
N ILE A 945 -18.36 -36.58 18.40
CA ILE A 945 -17.56 -37.79 18.61
C ILE A 945 -17.62 -38.64 17.35
N TYR A 946 -16.44 -39.05 16.89
CA TYR A 946 -16.28 -40.02 15.81
C TYR A 946 -15.44 -41.20 16.28
N PHE A 947 -15.54 -42.31 15.56
CA PHE A 947 -14.71 -43.48 15.75
C PHE A 947 -13.97 -43.78 14.47
N TYR A 948 -12.68 -44.07 14.54
CA TYR A 948 -11.93 -44.58 13.40
C TYR A 948 -11.55 -46.03 13.67
N ARG A 949 -11.60 -46.85 12.62
CA ARG A 949 -11.39 -48.29 12.70
C ARG A 949 -10.40 -48.75 11.66
N LEU A 950 -9.34 -49.40 12.10
CA LEU A 950 -8.45 -50.20 11.28
C LEU A 950 -9.05 -51.61 11.13
N LYS A 951 -9.05 -52.12 9.91
CA LYS A 951 -9.43 -53.50 9.60
C LYS A 951 -8.37 -54.13 8.70
N THR A 952 -7.88 -55.29 9.11
CA THR A 952 -7.05 -56.19 8.31
C THR A 952 -7.76 -57.54 8.20
N GLU A 953 -7.15 -58.53 7.54
CA GLU A 953 -7.70 -59.90 7.53
C GLU A 953 -7.70 -60.54 8.92
N GLN A 954 -6.80 -60.13 9.81
CA GLN A 954 -6.55 -60.78 11.10
C GLN A 954 -7.01 -59.96 12.31
N SER A 955 -7.20 -58.64 12.17
CA SER A 955 -7.50 -57.73 13.28
C SER A 955 -8.49 -56.64 12.89
N SER A 956 -9.29 -56.21 13.88
CA SER A 956 -10.09 -54.99 13.76
C SER A 956 -9.99 -54.18 15.05
N LEU A 957 -9.42 -52.99 14.94
CA LEU A 957 -9.14 -52.09 16.06
C LEU A 957 -9.88 -50.78 15.84
N ALA A 958 -10.51 -50.24 16.89
CA ALA A 958 -11.22 -48.97 16.80
C ALA A 958 -10.82 -48.03 17.95
N ARG A 959 -10.78 -46.73 17.66
CA ARG A 959 -10.52 -45.68 18.64
C ARG A 959 -11.45 -44.49 18.43
N LYS A 960 -11.59 -43.70 19.49
CA LYS A 960 -12.46 -42.51 19.54
C LYS A 960 -11.65 -41.26 19.21
N MET A 961 -12.26 -40.34 18.47
CA MET A 961 -11.78 -38.97 18.24
C MET A 961 -12.90 -37.94 18.41
N VAL A 962 -12.53 -36.68 18.63
CA VAL A 962 -13.44 -35.56 18.86
C VAL A 962 -13.12 -34.45 17.88
N LEU A 963 -14.07 -34.13 16.99
CA LEU A 963 -14.00 -32.98 16.10
C LEU A 963 -14.65 -31.77 16.78
N LEU A 964 -13.90 -30.68 16.91
CA LEU A 964 -14.41 -29.37 17.32
C LEU A 964 -14.49 -28.48 16.07
N LYS A 965 -15.58 -27.72 15.94
CA LYS A 965 -15.62 -26.61 14.97
C LYS A 965 -15.23 -25.34 15.68
#